data_AF-A0AA36NAN6-F1
#
_entry.id   AF-A0AA36NAN6-F1
#
_cell.length_a   1.000
_cell.length_b   1.000
_cell.length_c   1.000
_cell.angle_alpha   90.00
_cell.angle_beta   90.00
_cell.angle_gamma   90.00
#
_symmetry.space_group_name_H-M   'P 1'
#
loop_
_entity.id
_entity.type
_entity.pdbx_description
1 polymer ?
#
loop_
_entity_poly.entity_id
_entity_poly.type
_entity_poly.pdbx_seq_one_letter_code
_entity_poly.pdbx_strand_id
1 'polypeptide(L)'
;MPYAQHTSEIGVEPREGQLAPHEEREIRFSFKSARAAQFKSTLQLESRDVEGLNSWQQAAKISVAAESFAVDAVIEPDPREVPLDFGTVLVHSSAQRIFEILNRGRFPVRPAPSTRPDSRASDAMLVLLATLALAAARPRQLGGTPSMDTAADYSAPSSFAMVSRVYIPYDTEATSLAFGMGAAEQIAYDHMQKYAYAVSEQGVLNVIDWNDPSNPAVQSSLAYDFQGEKLTDIEICADKRVIFVGAGASTKTDNGRVHILTTVQRSSPAAPTSIGNLEAGPLPDMILPNSDCTKLAVANEGEAIYKNGLTDPAGSAMIFESSDWSNVANVVKHTVTFDSYTDSQLIQNGVHLPLSYDAMVYWDDNSYVASTVDFASARSSYSAATNLEPEYLAWSGDDSTLFVNLQENNAVAIINVPSTGSPSLTKITGLGLKDYTTIPIDLKKDQACTLATYAGLKSLRLPDSIQAVEVDGKTYLLTANEGDDVSYGDWEEKMKLKDVVESDGTPDKDMINMTITAAAASAAQAVHTATDGLRITIGSTAVDYSDPLAPEIQHIVAFGGRGISIYEHTGGDLSLTWDSGSEFETQQCAHFPWAHNGIQDEEFSPVNGTLWTTDAGIRGTLEEMAQECNDGGDGKPGACPLGQTVDERSEKDGPAPEAIVAGKACGSLLAVTATEKQSTIFVYDISNINSPTLLFVKQLSPSSETKNPGVAYADRSLGEIDPEAMIFLDAAHSPSGKAGVMVGGYELAIRRGLRELLQIDQPKEELQPGERKAITVTCTPGRVFEASSEGIALQIFDQLSGESVDHRIPPMRVALTAVYNTFQVTPPRGLNFGPVEKGETQTRSFTIRNNGIFAFNWSLFDWADPPSFGEDGQPPLSKNPVAAGPFNVKPTSGKLDPDEDVQVQVTFEAAGDEDYDSKIAIWVDGVQGEPSPDAGQLAGCSSYLLTGQSCVPGINTTDLQTVFEEQFFTRTLEDAIAIAGRLDVRVFSEADQIFHFGPVLVKERGVGTSQPTSPTAQPPEFGVTENLRLTNPKAVPCKVQLSIKPREGSDVAGSSDAFEVFPQELVISPHDSRQIQVKFTPNHLASFGAVLEAVVPQGTDPSSNYLSFELRGDGAVPSVSLQGPRLFGDEGGELDMGKLALFRRNEVQMALRNDGLLPATVRVDFAHSQNFTVACPSSVSLNKGESRSFQVRFHPHAIGKVKADLGIRTLGNPFEDVTIQLEGEGHSNEVCWELSDVRRAGGVFGMRGRLEPHAGLRAALAG
;
A
#
# COMPACT_ATOMS: atom_id res chain seq x y z
N MET A 1 89.57 0.31 7.83
CA MET A 1 89.82 -1.15 7.85
C MET A 1 88.89 -1.84 6.86
N PRO A 2 89.22 -3.04 6.35
CA PRO A 2 88.33 -3.80 5.46
C PRO A 2 87.18 -4.51 6.21
N TYR A 3 86.03 -4.62 5.53
CA TYR A 3 84.91 -5.55 5.75
C TYR A 3 84.59 -6.03 7.18
N ALA A 4 83.53 -5.44 7.75
CA ALA A 4 82.62 -6.12 8.68
C ALA A 4 81.17 -5.70 8.33
N GLN A 5 80.31 -6.67 8.00
CA GLN A 5 79.03 -6.45 7.30
C GLN A 5 77.83 -6.06 8.20
N HIS A 6 78.08 -5.52 9.39
CA HIS A 6 77.05 -5.23 10.41
C HIS A 6 77.23 -3.85 11.07
N THR A 7 77.09 -2.77 10.30
CA THR A 7 77.14 -1.38 10.82
C THR A 7 75.84 -0.59 10.61
N SER A 8 74.72 -1.26 10.32
CA SER A 8 73.39 -0.64 10.22
C SER A 8 72.69 -0.49 11.57
N GLU A 9 73.04 -1.32 12.56
CA GLU A 9 72.34 -1.39 13.86
C GLU A 9 73.03 -0.59 14.98
N ILE A 10 74.29 -0.14 14.81
CA ILE A 10 74.99 0.76 15.74
C ILE A 10 75.45 2.01 15.00
N GLY A 11 74.89 3.17 15.36
CA GLY A 11 75.31 4.49 14.90
C GLY A 11 76.36 5.12 15.83
N VAL A 12 77.23 5.95 15.26
CA VAL A 12 78.26 6.71 15.99
C VAL A 12 78.42 8.06 15.31
N GLU A 13 78.22 9.16 16.04
CA GLU A 13 78.38 10.52 15.53
C GLU A 13 78.95 11.49 16.58
N PRO A 14 79.83 12.43 16.19
CA PRO A 14 80.47 12.54 14.88
C PRO A 14 81.54 11.44 14.68
N ARG A 15 81.72 10.94 13.45
CA ARG A 15 82.72 9.90 13.14
C ARG A 15 84.14 10.42 13.04
N GLU A 16 84.30 11.70 12.74
CA GLU A 16 85.57 12.42 12.71
C GLU A 16 85.34 13.89 13.09
N GLY A 17 86.42 14.58 13.46
CA GLY A 17 86.37 15.99 13.82
C GLY A 17 87.72 16.50 14.29
N GLN A 18 87.84 17.82 14.41
CA GLN A 18 88.97 18.47 15.08
C GLN A 18 88.52 18.95 16.46
N LEU A 19 89.46 18.93 17.41
CA LEU A 19 89.30 19.43 18.77
C LEU A 19 90.36 20.50 18.98
N ALA A 20 89.96 21.71 19.36
CA ALA A 20 90.88 22.76 19.78
C ALA A 20 91.50 22.44 21.16
N PRO A 21 92.63 23.06 21.52
CA PRO A 21 93.22 22.89 22.85
C PRO A 21 92.22 23.26 23.96
N HIS A 22 91.99 22.33 24.90
CA HIS A 22 91.00 22.43 25.98
C HIS A 22 89.52 22.45 25.54
N GLU A 23 89.21 22.10 24.29
CA GLU A 23 87.84 21.79 23.87
C GLU A 23 87.48 20.35 24.30
N GLU A 24 86.21 20.14 24.70
CA GLU A 24 85.63 18.81 24.90
C GLU A 24 84.53 18.59 23.86
N ARG A 25 84.42 17.37 23.31
CA ARG A 25 83.34 16.96 22.42
C ARG A 25 82.70 15.66 22.86
N GLU A 26 81.39 15.62 22.78
CA GLU A 26 80.60 14.41 22.93
C GLU A 26 80.68 13.55 21.66
N ILE A 27 80.80 12.23 21.83
CA ILE A 27 80.58 11.23 20.77
C ILE A 27 79.37 10.42 21.20
N ARG A 28 78.30 10.46 20.41
CA ARG A 28 77.05 9.75 20.68
C ARG A 28 77.03 8.40 19.99
N PHE A 29 76.52 7.40 20.70
CA PHE A 29 76.31 6.05 20.22
C PHE A 29 74.81 5.79 20.20
N SER A 30 74.28 5.28 19.08
CA SER A 30 72.90 4.83 18.96
C SER A 30 72.86 3.34 18.62
N PHE A 31 71.83 2.63 19.09
CA PHE A 31 71.61 1.22 18.77
C PHE A 31 70.14 1.03 18.37
N LYS A 32 69.90 0.40 17.22
CA LYS A 32 68.57 0.07 16.70
C LYS A 32 68.65 -1.31 16.05
N SER A 33 68.01 -2.32 16.64
CA SER A 33 68.00 -3.68 16.09
C SER A 33 66.61 -4.08 15.60
N ALA A 34 66.56 -4.81 14.49
CA ALA A 34 65.33 -5.32 13.89
C ALA A 34 64.97 -6.76 14.33
N ARG A 35 65.74 -7.36 15.26
CA ARG A 35 65.56 -8.74 15.71
C ARG A 35 66.14 -8.98 17.11
N ALA A 36 65.68 -10.02 17.79
CA ALA A 36 66.25 -10.44 19.07
C ALA A 36 67.68 -11.01 18.91
N ALA A 37 68.69 -10.38 19.51
CA ALA A 37 70.09 -10.81 19.50
C ALA A 37 70.94 -10.10 20.58
N GLN A 38 72.07 -10.73 20.96
CA GLN A 38 73.14 -10.07 21.72
C GLN A 38 74.20 -9.50 20.76
N PHE A 39 74.56 -8.24 20.96
CA PHE A 39 75.56 -7.51 20.19
C PHE A 39 76.74 -7.12 21.08
N LYS A 40 77.95 -7.34 20.58
CA LYS A 40 79.20 -6.82 21.18
C LYS A 40 80.09 -6.30 20.07
N SER A 41 80.53 -5.05 20.20
CA SER A 41 81.41 -4.39 19.25
C SER A 41 82.54 -3.68 19.99
N THR A 42 83.66 -3.42 19.29
CA THR A 42 84.77 -2.65 19.84
C THR A 42 85.16 -1.58 18.84
N LEU A 43 85.01 -0.33 19.24
CA LEU A 43 85.38 0.85 18.47
C LEU A 43 86.77 1.32 18.86
N GLN A 44 87.46 1.92 17.90
CA GLN A 44 88.85 2.33 18.01
C GLN A 44 88.94 3.80 17.62
N LEU A 45 89.28 4.66 18.57
CA LEU A 45 89.44 6.08 18.34
C LEU A 45 90.91 6.35 17.98
N GLU A 46 91.12 7.11 16.91
CA GLU A 46 92.44 7.48 16.41
C GLU A 46 92.50 8.99 16.25
N SER A 47 93.59 9.60 16.68
CA SER A 47 93.82 11.04 16.61
C SER A 47 95.19 11.34 16.03
N ARG A 48 95.35 12.53 15.46
CA ARG A 48 96.63 13.06 14.98
C ARG A 48 96.62 14.58 15.09
N ASP A 49 97.77 15.21 15.00
CA ASP A 49 97.83 16.65 14.84
C ASP A 49 97.21 17.09 13.50
N VAL A 50 96.66 18.30 13.47
CA VAL A 50 95.90 18.83 12.32
C VAL A 50 96.79 19.06 11.09
N GLU A 51 98.09 19.30 11.31
CA GLU A 51 99.10 19.50 10.24
C GLU A 51 99.59 18.16 9.64
N GLY A 52 99.22 17.02 10.22
CA GLY A 52 99.58 15.68 9.75
C GLY A 52 101.07 15.34 9.92
N LEU A 53 101.77 16.04 10.81
CA LEU A 53 103.22 15.89 11.03
C LEU A 53 103.57 14.60 11.76
N ASN A 54 102.66 14.04 12.56
CA ASN A 54 102.78 12.70 13.15
C ASN A 54 101.85 11.68 12.48
N SER A 55 102.28 10.42 12.49
CA SER A 55 101.39 9.29 12.21
C SER A 55 100.24 9.22 13.20
N TRP A 56 99.08 8.74 12.76
CA TRP A 56 97.91 8.47 13.62
C TRP A 56 98.30 7.80 14.94
N GLN A 57 97.92 8.42 16.04
CA GLN A 57 98.04 7.88 17.38
C GLN A 57 96.73 7.23 17.79
N GLN A 58 96.83 6.05 18.37
CA GLN A 58 95.67 5.21 18.69
C GLN A 58 95.25 5.46 20.14
N ALA A 59 94.10 6.10 20.33
CA ALA A 59 93.63 6.60 21.61
C ALA A 59 92.42 5.80 22.10
N ALA A 60 92.68 4.72 22.84
CA ALA A 60 91.72 3.82 23.47
C ALA A 60 90.86 2.94 22.53
N LYS A 61 90.45 1.79 23.08
CA LYS A 61 89.46 0.87 22.51
C LYS A 61 88.22 0.88 23.40
N ILE A 62 87.07 1.19 22.83
CA ILE A 62 85.79 1.32 23.54
C ILE A 62 84.96 0.08 23.21
N SER A 63 84.64 -0.75 24.22
CA SER A 63 83.77 -1.91 24.03
C SER A 63 82.33 -1.55 24.32
N VAL A 64 81.44 -1.81 23.37
CA VAL A 64 80.00 -1.55 23.47
C VAL A 64 79.28 -2.89 23.41
N ALA A 65 78.32 -3.10 24.32
CA ALA A 65 77.47 -4.28 24.34
C ALA A 65 76.00 -3.86 24.43
N ALA A 66 75.13 -4.52 23.67
CA ALA A 66 73.69 -4.31 23.66
C ALA A 66 72.98 -5.66 23.52
N GLU A 67 71.73 -5.76 23.96
CA GLU A 67 70.91 -6.96 23.82
C GLU A 67 69.48 -6.54 23.45
N SER A 68 68.87 -7.30 22.55
CA SER A 68 67.49 -7.13 22.10
C SER A 68 66.73 -8.44 22.28
N PHE A 69 65.47 -8.35 22.69
CA PHE A 69 64.55 -9.48 22.85
C PHE A 69 63.28 -9.23 22.04
N ALA A 70 62.55 -10.30 21.72
CA ALA A 70 61.19 -10.17 21.23
C ALA A 70 60.26 -9.93 22.42
N VAL A 71 59.33 -8.99 22.27
CA VAL A 71 58.04 -9.05 22.96
C VAL A 71 57.30 -10.28 22.42
N ASP A 72 56.44 -10.91 23.22
CA ASP A 72 55.66 -12.09 22.84
C ASP A 72 54.42 -12.16 23.73
N ALA A 73 53.23 -11.99 23.17
CA ALA A 73 51.98 -12.24 23.87
C ALA A 73 50.96 -12.85 22.92
N VAL A 74 50.09 -13.71 23.46
CA VAL A 74 49.16 -14.53 22.68
C VAL A 74 47.76 -14.48 23.28
N ILE A 75 46.76 -14.75 22.44
CA ILE A 75 45.38 -14.97 22.87
C ILE A 75 45.13 -16.47 23.01
N GLU A 76 44.46 -16.88 24.08
CA GLU A 76 43.98 -18.25 24.29
C GLU A 76 42.44 -18.28 24.49
N PRO A 77 41.70 -19.17 23.79
CA PRO A 77 42.14 -20.06 22.71
C PRO A 77 42.59 -19.29 21.44
N ASP A 78 43.26 -19.98 20.51
CA ASP A 78 43.81 -19.34 19.30
C ASP A 78 42.67 -18.73 18.43
N PRO A 79 42.71 -17.42 18.12
CA PRO A 79 41.64 -16.74 17.37
C PRO A 79 41.46 -17.24 15.93
N ARG A 80 42.39 -18.06 15.41
CA ARG A 80 42.24 -18.76 14.12
C ARG A 80 41.32 -19.98 14.22
N GLU A 81 41.31 -20.65 15.35
CA GLU A 81 40.63 -21.94 15.55
C GLU A 81 39.23 -21.77 16.14
N VAL A 82 39.03 -20.79 17.03
CA VAL A 82 37.76 -20.57 17.75
C VAL A 82 37.28 -19.13 17.55
N PRO A 83 36.11 -18.90 16.91
CA PRO A 83 35.50 -17.58 16.85
C PRO A 83 34.86 -17.19 18.20
N LEU A 84 34.73 -15.89 18.44
CA LEU A 84 33.99 -15.35 19.56
C LEU A 84 32.49 -15.38 19.25
N ASP A 85 31.89 -16.55 19.40
CA ASP A 85 30.50 -16.82 19.05
C ASP A 85 29.55 -16.49 20.21
N PHE A 86 28.76 -15.42 20.05
CA PHE A 86 27.72 -15.01 21.00
C PHE A 86 26.46 -15.88 20.91
N GLY A 87 26.29 -16.66 19.85
CA GLY A 87 25.09 -17.42 19.54
C GLY A 87 23.93 -16.50 19.13
N THR A 88 22.70 -16.98 19.31
CA THR A 88 21.51 -16.15 19.14
C THR A 88 21.21 -15.39 20.43
N VAL A 89 21.06 -14.06 20.33
CA VAL A 89 20.84 -13.11 21.43
C VAL A 89 19.49 -12.41 21.23
N LEU A 90 18.72 -12.22 22.30
CA LEU A 90 17.50 -11.43 22.24
C LEU A 90 17.86 -9.95 22.07
N VAL A 91 17.16 -9.24 21.19
CA VAL A 91 17.35 -7.79 21.03
C VAL A 91 17.12 -7.05 22.36
N HIS A 92 17.95 -6.03 22.62
CA HIS A 92 18.10 -5.30 23.90
C HIS A 92 18.62 -6.12 25.10
N SER A 93 18.82 -7.43 24.96
CA SER A 93 19.56 -8.22 25.96
C SER A 93 21.06 -8.15 25.73
N SER A 94 21.85 -8.27 26.80
CA SER A 94 23.32 -8.35 26.69
C SER A 94 23.82 -9.80 26.78
N ALA A 95 24.76 -10.15 25.92
CA ALA A 95 25.47 -11.43 25.93
C ALA A 95 26.97 -11.18 26.12
N GLN A 96 27.63 -11.99 26.95
CA GLN A 96 29.07 -11.83 27.21
C GLN A 96 29.87 -13.04 26.73
N ARG A 97 31.08 -12.78 26.25
CA ARG A 97 32.13 -13.77 25.97
C ARG A 97 33.47 -13.29 26.49
N ILE A 98 34.34 -14.24 26.82
CA ILE A 98 35.62 -13.99 27.48
C ILE A 98 36.74 -14.71 26.73
N PHE A 99 37.87 -14.04 26.52
CA PHE A 99 39.12 -14.65 26.05
C PHE A 99 40.28 -14.25 26.96
N GLU A 100 41.37 -15.03 26.99
CA GLU A 100 42.55 -14.70 27.79
C GLU A 100 43.69 -14.16 26.92
N ILE A 101 44.43 -13.18 27.44
CA ILE A 101 45.72 -12.72 26.91
C ILE A 101 46.83 -13.19 27.86
N LEU A 102 47.86 -13.83 27.31
CA LEU A 102 49.03 -14.33 28.03
C LEU A 102 50.31 -13.65 27.52
N ASN A 103 51.06 -12.98 28.40
CA ASN A 103 52.40 -12.48 28.09
C ASN A 103 53.43 -13.62 28.23
N ARG A 104 54.07 -13.99 27.12
CA ARG A 104 55.13 -15.00 27.03
C ARG A 104 56.54 -14.40 26.92
N GLY A 105 56.63 -13.09 26.71
CA GLY A 105 57.85 -12.32 26.55
C GLY A 105 58.62 -12.13 27.85
N ARG A 106 59.74 -11.41 27.77
CA ARG A 106 60.63 -11.14 28.94
C ARG A 106 60.36 -9.82 29.66
N PHE A 107 59.49 -8.97 29.11
CA PHE A 107 59.18 -7.65 29.65
C PHE A 107 57.67 -7.48 29.87
N PRO A 108 57.25 -6.59 30.78
CA PRO A 108 55.84 -6.24 30.94
C PRO A 108 55.28 -5.63 29.65
N VAL A 109 54.04 -5.98 29.31
CA VAL A 109 53.34 -5.43 28.13
C VAL A 109 52.02 -4.81 28.54
N ARG A 110 51.52 -3.87 27.73
CA ARG A 110 50.15 -3.35 27.87
C ARG A 110 49.33 -3.79 26.65
N PRO A 111 48.40 -4.76 26.81
CA PRO A 111 47.48 -5.13 25.75
C PRO A 111 46.38 -4.08 25.58
N ALA A 112 46.03 -3.79 24.34
CA ALA A 112 44.91 -2.93 23.95
C ALA A 112 44.02 -3.69 22.95
N PRO A 113 43.03 -4.46 23.43
CA PRO A 113 42.02 -5.06 22.55
C PRO A 113 41.12 -3.95 22.00
N SER A 114 40.84 -4.01 20.69
CA SER A 114 40.22 -2.93 19.92
C SER A 114 39.43 -3.50 18.75
N THR A 115 38.32 -2.86 18.38
CA THR A 115 37.63 -3.11 17.10
C THR A 115 38.30 -2.38 15.92
N ARG A 116 39.33 -1.57 16.18
CA ARG A 116 40.13 -0.82 15.17
C ARG A 116 41.61 -1.21 15.18
N PRO A 117 42.27 -1.36 14.01
CA PRO A 117 43.73 -1.40 13.90
C PRO A 117 44.32 0.03 13.69
N ASP A 118 44.96 0.59 14.72
CA ASP A 118 45.59 1.93 14.64
C ASP A 118 47.00 1.88 13.99
N SER A 119 47.32 2.84 13.12
CA SER A 119 48.43 2.81 12.15
C SER A 119 49.58 3.80 12.43
N ARG A 120 49.59 4.44 13.61
CA ARG A 120 50.51 5.53 13.99
C ARG A 120 51.96 5.09 14.27
N ALA A 121 52.75 4.78 13.25
CA ALA A 121 54.17 4.43 13.42
C ALA A 121 55.13 4.81 12.26
N SER A 122 54.99 5.98 11.62
CA SER A 122 55.99 6.43 10.62
C SER A 122 56.10 7.95 10.40
N ASP A 123 56.28 8.74 11.46
CA ASP A 123 56.59 10.18 11.37
C ASP A 123 58.04 10.48 11.78
N ALA A 124 58.95 10.65 10.80
CA ALA A 124 60.15 11.50 10.87
C ALA A 124 61.06 11.37 9.62
N MET A 125 61.13 12.41 8.77
CA MET A 125 62.36 13.21 8.51
C MET A 125 62.10 14.25 7.40
N LEU A 126 62.70 15.44 7.56
CA LEU A 126 62.33 16.70 6.87
C LEU A 126 63.52 17.27 6.03
N VAL A 127 63.26 18.32 5.23
CA VAL A 127 64.22 19.37 4.73
C VAL A 127 64.91 19.04 3.35
N LEU A 128 64.88 19.80 2.23
CA LEU A 128 65.09 21.27 2.00
C LEU A 128 64.96 21.78 0.51
N LEU A 129 64.41 23.00 0.30
CA LEU A 129 64.66 24.08 -0.72
C LEU A 129 64.60 23.96 -2.29
N ALA A 130 63.69 24.75 -2.89
CA ALA A 130 63.94 26.02 -3.65
C ALA A 130 63.74 26.18 -5.21
N THR A 131 62.61 26.83 -5.56
CA THR A 131 62.43 28.06 -6.40
C THR A 131 62.56 28.15 -7.95
N LEU A 132 61.54 28.82 -8.55
CA LEU A 132 61.52 29.71 -9.74
C LEU A 132 61.68 29.07 -11.16
N ALA A 133 60.86 29.31 -12.21
CA ALA A 133 59.98 30.43 -12.58
C ALA A 133 59.09 30.16 -13.84
N LEU A 134 58.04 30.99 -14.00
CA LEU A 134 57.33 31.42 -15.24
C LEU A 134 56.47 30.46 -16.12
N ALA A 135 55.16 30.78 -16.11
CA ALA A 135 54.28 31.05 -17.26
C ALA A 135 53.40 29.95 -17.92
N ALA A 136 52.11 30.34 -18.04
CA ALA A 136 51.06 29.92 -18.97
C ALA A 136 50.11 28.75 -18.60
N ALA A 137 48.82 29.08 -18.56
CA ALA A 137 47.64 28.22 -18.75
C ALA A 137 47.40 27.11 -17.70
N ARG A 138 46.23 26.44 -17.65
CA ARG A 138 44.81 26.82 -17.85
C ARG A 138 43.94 25.67 -17.23
N PRO A 139 42.69 25.91 -16.83
CA PRO A 139 42.14 25.18 -15.65
C PRO A 139 40.61 24.80 -15.82
N ARG A 140 40.07 23.70 -15.22
CA ARG A 140 38.74 23.03 -15.51
C ARG A 140 38.58 21.65 -14.80
N GLN A 141 37.57 20.84 -15.21
CA GLN A 141 37.73 19.47 -15.82
C GLN A 141 38.95 19.32 -16.76
N LEU A 142 40.17 19.61 -16.25
CA LEU A 142 41.43 19.49 -16.97
C LEU A 142 41.66 20.43 -18.22
N GLY A 143 41.42 21.75 -18.06
CA GLY A 143 41.75 22.93 -18.93
C GLY A 143 40.73 23.61 -19.93
N GLY A 144 39.84 24.56 -19.54
CA GLY A 144 38.96 25.45 -20.39
C GLY A 144 37.42 25.22 -20.38
N THR A 145 36.73 25.28 -21.53
CA THR A 145 35.49 24.49 -21.86
C THR A 145 35.76 23.76 -23.19
N PRO A 146 35.48 22.45 -23.38
CA PRO A 146 36.10 21.64 -24.44
C PRO A 146 35.98 22.24 -25.84
N SER A 147 37.09 22.75 -26.39
CA SER A 147 37.07 23.63 -27.56
C SER A 147 37.80 23.07 -28.78
N MET A 148 37.18 23.08 -29.96
CA MET A 148 37.75 22.56 -31.22
C MET A 148 37.77 23.62 -32.34
N ASP A 149 38.81 23.56 -33.15
CA ASP A 149 38.91 24.22 -34.46
C ASP A 149 38.83 23.12 -35.54
N THR A 150 37.79 23.15 -36.37
CA THR A 150 37.50 22.12 -37.37
C THR A 150 38.48 22.14 -38.56
N ALA A 151 39.33 23.17 -38.66
CA ALA A 151 40.41 23.23 -39.66
C ALA A 151 41.67 22.46 -39.27
N ALA A 152 41.77 21.94 -38.03
CA ALA A 152 42.87 21.08 -37.60
C ALA A 152 42.71 19.63 -38.09
N ASP A 153 43.81 18.93 -38.34
CA ASP A 153 43.76 17.48 -38.63
C ASP A 153 43.32 16.70 -37.38
N TYR A 154 42.26 15.89 -37.51
CA TYR A 154 41.77 14.97 -36.49
C TYR A 154 41.47 13.59 -37.04
N SER A 155 41.32 12.61 -36.15
CA SER A 155 40.90 11.25 -36.50
C SER A 155 40.07 10.65 -35.37
N ALA A 156 38.89 10.12 -35.70
CA ALA A 156 38.06 9.41 -34.74
C ALA A 156 38.85 8.26 -34.08
N PRO A 157 38.71 8.03 -32.77
CA PRO A 157 39.32 6.90 -32.09
C PRO A 157 38.89 5.56 -32.72
N SER A 158 39.80 4.58 -32.70
CA SER A 158 39.55 3.25 -33.27
C SER A 158 39.12 2.19 -32.24
N SER A 159 39.14 2.51 -30.95
CA SER A 159 38.74 1.60 -29.87
C SER A 159 38.39 2.34 -28.58
N PHE A 160 37.34 1.89 -27.91
CA PHE A 160 36.99 2.26 -26.53
C PHE A 160 36.83 0.97 -25.69
N ALA A 161 37.47 0.92 -24.52
CA ALA A 161 37.52 -0.26 -23.65
C ALA A 161 37.81 0.13 -22.20
N MET A 162 37.19 -0.59 -21.25
CA MET A 162 37.50 -0.49 -19.82
C MET A 162 38.96 -0.86 -19.53
N VAL A 163 39.62 -0.10 -18.65
CA VAL A 163 41.00 -0.35 -18.22
C VAL A 163 41.05 -1.11 -16.89
N SER A 164 40.22 -0.72 -15.92
CA SER A 164 40.10 -1.31 -14.59
C SER A 164 38.77 -0.94 -13.96
N ARG A 165 38.49 -1.50 -12.77
CA ARG A 165 37.40 -1.16 -11.87
C ARG A 165 37.92 -1.12 -10.44
N VAL A 166 37.38 -0.21 -9.62
CA VAL A 166 37.63 -0.14 -8.18
C VAL A 166 36.30 -0.30 -7.46
N TYR A 167 36.28 -1.03 -6.36
CA TYR A 167 35.18 -1.01 -5.42
C TYR A 167 35.59 -0.16 -4.22
N ILE A 168 34.76 0.81 -3.86
CA ILE A 168 35.05 1.83 -2.86
C ILE A 168 34.27 1.49 -1.59
N PRO A 169 34.87 1.58 -0.39
CA PRO A 169 34.17 1.32 0.86
C PRO A 169 33.27 2.50 1.25
N TYR A 170 32.11 2.20 1.82
CA TYR A 170 31.22 3.21 2.41
C TYR A 170 31.67 3.65 3.82
N ASP A 171 32.83 3.16 4.30
CA ASP A 171 33.44 3.55 5.57
C ASP A 171 34.93 3.90 5.44
N THR A 172 35.45 4.68 6.40
CA THR A 172 36.87 5.09 6.44
C THR A 172 37.84 3.98 6.79
N GLU A 173 37.37 2.79 7.17
CA GLU A 173 38.24 1.70 7.64
C GLU A 173 38.45 0.61 6.57
N ALA A 174 37.80 0.74 5.42
CA ALA A 174 37.95 -0.08 4.21
C ALA A 174 37.77 -1.59 4.41
N THR A 175 37.02 -1.96 5.45
CA THR A 175 36.57 -3.34 5.67
C THR A 175 35.17 -3.60 5.11
N SER A 176 34.44 -2.53 4.80
CA SER A 176 33.00 -2.56 4.57
C SER A 176 32.72 -2.22 3.11
N LEU A 177 32.77 -3.27 2.28
CA LEU A 177 32.35 -3.25 0.88
C LEU A 177 31.04 -4.01 0.82
N ALA A 178 29.94 -3.30 0.62
CA ALA A 178 28.61 -3.88 0.47
C ALA A 178 27.94 -3.22 -0.72
N PHE A 179 27.32 -4.04 -1.58
CA PHE A 179 26.43 -3.53 -2.60
C PHE A 179 25.23 -2.88 -1.92
N GLY A 180 24.88 -1.67 -2.35
CA GLY A 180 23.74 -0.93 -1.83
C GLY A 180 24.04 -0.15 -0.55
N MET A 181 24.94 0.85 -0.53
CA MET A 181 25.33 1.59 0.70
C MET A 181 25.76 3.08 0.57
N GLY A 182 25.83 3.65 -0.63
CA GLY A 182 26.05 5.08 -0.95
C GLY A 182 27.53 5.41 -1.07
N ALA A 183 28.34 4.52 -1.62
CA ALA A 183 29.80 4.52 -1.44
C ALA A 183 30.59 5.46 -2.38
N ALA A 184 29.99 5.89 -3.49
CA ALA A 184 30.62 6.68 -4.54
C ALA A 184 29.59 7.55 -5.27
N GLU A 185 29.11 8.60 -4.61
CA GLU A 185 28.12 9.56 -5.12
C GLU A 185 28.69 10.34 -6.32
N GLN A 186 29.63 11.24 -6.04
CA GLN A 186 30.34 12.05 -7.01
C GLN A 186 31.85 11.80 -6.94
N ILE A 187 32.53 12.03 -8.07
CA ILE A 187 33.97 11.76 -8.23
C ILE A 187 34.76 12.96 -8.75
N ALA A 188 35.95 13.18 -8.19
CA ALA A 188 36.91 14.19 -8.63
C ALA A 188 38.31 13.60 -8.87
N TYR A 189 39.14 14.27 -9.66
CA TYR A 189 40.49 13.75 -10.00
C TYR A 189 41.60 14.81 -10.00
N ASP A 190 42.55 14.66 -9.07
CA ASP A 190 43.81 15.42 -9.03
C ASP A 190 44.78 14.88 -10.09
N HIS A 191 44.81 15.53 -11.23
CA HIS A 191 45.75 15.22 -12.29
C HIS A 191 47.21 15.57 -12.02
N MET A 192 47.52 16.42 -11.04
CA MET A 192 48.90 16.77 -10.68
C MET A 192 49.48 15.72 -9.74
N GLN A 193 48.67 15.24 -8.79
CA GLN A 193 49.04 14.25 -7.78
C GLN A 193 48.63 12.82 -8.17
N LYS A 194 47.86 12.64 -9.25
CA LYS A 194 47.33 11.35 -9.74
C LYS A 194 46.50 10.60 -8.70
N TYR A 195 45.66 11.32 -7.96
CA TYR A 195 44.69 10.75 -7.02
C TYR A 195 43.27 11.04 -7.51
N ALA A 196 42.41 10.03 -7.50
CA ALA A 196 40.97 10.24 -7.59
C ALA A 196 40.37 10.33 -6.18
N TYR A 197 39.23 10.98 -6.08
CA TYR A 197 38.44 11.12 -4.86
C TYR A 197 37.01 10.71 -5.19
N ALA A 198 36.34 10.06 -4.26
CA ALA A 198 34.92 9.75 -4.33
C ALA A 198 34.28 10.15 -3.00
N VAL A 199 33.19 10.92 -3.05
CA VAL A 199 32.36 11.17 -1.87
C VAL A 199 31.29 10.11 -1.74
N SER A 200 30.67 10.02 -0.57
CA SER A 200 29.64 9.04 -0.25
C SER A 200 28.55 9.71 0.56
N GLU A 201 27.30 9.28 0.38
CA GLU A 201 26.18 9.70 1.23
C GLU A 201 26.44 9.46 2.72
N GLN A 202 27.28 8.48 3.05
CA GLN A 202 27.64 8.14 4.44
C GLN A 202 28.58 9.17 5.09
N GLY A 203 28.91 10.26 4.39
CA GLY A 203 29.79 11.31 4.88
C GLY A 203 31.28 10.95 4.81
N VAL A 204 31.70 10.11 3.88
CA VAL A 204 33.10 9.72 3.70
C VAL A 204 33.63 10.18 2.35
N LEU A 205 34.78 10.84 2.34
CA LEU A 205 35.59 11.06 1.13
C LEU A 205 36.70 10.01 1.09
N ASN A 206 36.61 9.14 0.10
CA ASN A 206 37.60 8.13 -0.23
C ASN A 206 38.68 8.69 -1.15
N VAL A 207 39.93 8.28 -0.94
CA VAL A 207 41.07 8.64 -1.80
C VAL A 207 41.54 7.39 -2.53
N ILE A 208 41.71 7.45 -3.85
CA ILE A 208 42.15 6.33 -4.68
C ILE A 208 43.45 6.72 -5.38
N ASP A 209 44.52 5.94 -5.18
CA ASP A 209 45.74 6.08 -5.98
C ASP A 209 45.43 5.65 -7.41
N TRP A 210 45.50 6.61 -8.33
CA TRP A 210 45.18 6.44 -9.74
C TRP A 210 46.43 6.62 -10.63
N ASN A 211 47.64 6.57 -10.07
CA ASN A 211 48.88 6.76 -10.84
C ASN A 211 49.14 5.64 -11.86
N ASP A 212 48.62 4.43 -11.61
CA ASP A 212 48.51 3.36 -12.60
C ASP A 212 47.03 2.96 -12.79
N PRO A 213 46.34 3.48 -13.82
CA PRO A 213 44.95 3.14 -14.11
C PRO A 213 44.68 1.66 -14.40
N SER A 214 45.71 0.81 -14.56
CA SER A 214 45.54 -0.65 -14.69
C SER A 214 45.55 -1.38 -13.33
N ASN A 215 46.01 -0.71 -12.27
CA ASN A 215 46.01 -1.22 -10.90
C ASN A 215 45.77 -0.05 -9.89
N PRO A 216 44.61 0.62 -9.96
CA PRO A 216 44.23 1.64 -8.97
C PRO A 216 43.98 1.03 -7.59
N ALA A 217 44.18 1.81 -6.52
CA ALA A 217 44.11 1.30 -5.14
C ALA A 217 43.55 2.34 -4.15
N VAL A 218 42.46 2.00 -3.46
CA VAL A 218 41.89 2.81 -2.37
C VAL A 218 42.90 2.96 -1.22
N GLN A 219 43.14 4.20 -0.80
CA GLN A 219 44.06 4.60 0.26
C GLN A 219 43.26 4.94 1.52
N SER A 220 42.77 3.94 2.24
CA SER A 220 41.90 4.12 3.42
C SER A 220 42.51 5.02 4.51
N SER A 221 43.82 4.97 4.71
CA SER A 221 44.55 5.85 5.63
C SER A 221 44.56 7.33 5.23
N LEU A 222 44.06 7.67 4.04
CA LEU A 222 43.93 9.03 3.52
C LEU A 222 42.45 9.48 3.42
N ALA A 223 41.49 8.61 3.77
CA ALA A 223 40.07 8.96 3.75
C ALA A 223 39.74 10.07 4.77
N TYR A 224 38.67 10.82 4.49
CA TYR A 224 38.19 11.91 5.34
C TYR A 224 36.74 11.66 5.76
N ASP A 225 36.41 11.96 7.01
CA ASP A 225 35.13 11.66 7.66
C ASP A 225 34.40 12.95 8.04
N PHE A 226 33.31 13.24 7.32
CA PHE A 226 32.39 14.35 7.53
C PHE A 226 31.33 14.07 8.62
N GLN A 227 31.50 13.02 9.43
CA GLN A 227 30.64 12.67 10.56
C GLN A 227 29.17 12.38 10.16
N GLY A 228 28.96 11.87 8.94
CA GLY A 228 27.62 11.56 8.42
C GLY A 228 26.83 12.76 7.90
N GLU A 229 27.49 13.87 7.55
CA GLU A 229 26.87 14.88 6.67
C GLU A 229 26.57 14.25 5.29
N LYS A 230 25.40 14.56 4.73
CA LYS A 230 25.01 14.16 3.37
C LYS A 230 25.80 14.99 2.37
N LEU A 231 26.75 14.35 1.70
CA LEU A 231 27.58 14.97 0.67
C LEU A 231 26.86 14.83 -0.68
N THR A 232 26.77 15.93 -1.42
CA THR A 232 26.14 15.98 -2.74
C THR A 232 27.19 15.84 -3.83
N ASP A 233 28.17 16.76 -3.85
CA ASP A 233 29.16 16.83 -4.93
C ASP A 233 30.60 17.08 -4.43
N ILE A 234 31.61 16.78 -5.26
CA ILE A 234 33.03 17.01 -5.02
C ILE A 234 33.73 17.56 -6.27
N GLU A 235 34.45 18.68 -6.09
CA GLU A 235 35.25 19.28 -7.15
C GLU A 235 36.67 19.64 -6.70
N ILE A 236 37.58 19.79 -7.67
CA ILE A 236 39.02 19.95 -7.38
C ILE A 236 39.75 21.00 -8.22
N CYS A 237 40.35 21.95 -7.51
CA CYS A 237 41.24 22.95 -8.07
C CYS A 237 42.71 22.57 -7.81
N ALA A 238 43.22 21.61 -8.59
CA ALA A 238 44.55 21.03 -8.41
C ALA A 238 45.71 22.07 -8.41
N ASP A 239 45.66 23.08 -9.30
CA ASP A 239 46.63 24.19 -9.33
C ASP A 239 46.66 24.99 -8.03
N LYS A 240 45.50 25.17 -7.39
CA LYS A 240 45.32 25.84 -6.10
C LYS A 240 45.49 24.87 -4.91
N ARG A 241 45.55 23.57 -5.18
CA ARG A 241 45.67 22.46 -4.21
C ARG A 241 44.50 22.33 -3.22
N VAL A 242 43.30 22.73 -3.63
CA VAL A 242 42.08 22.64 -2.81
C VAL A 242 41.06 21.69 -3.43
N ILE A 243 40.31 21.02 -2.56
CA ILE A 243 39.11 20.23 -2.86
C ILE A 243 37.92 21.00 -2.29
N PHE A 244 36.82 21.05 -3.05
CA PHE A 244 35.52 21.53 -2.62
C PHE A 244 34.58 20.33 -2.47
N VAL A 245 33.72 20.33 -1.45
CA VAL A 245 32.70 19.29 -1.26
C VAL A 245 31.37 19.93 -0.88
N GLY A 246 30.33 19.74 -1.68
CA GLY A 246 28.95 20.12 -1.39
C GLY A 246 28.37 19.23 -0.29
N ALA A 247 27.57 19.81 0.59
CA ALA A 247 26.86 19.07 1.63
C ALA A 247 25.52 19.70 1.97
N GLY A 248 24.47 18.89 1.90
CA GLY A 248 23.12 19.23 2.35
C GLY A 248 23.04 19.44 3.86
N ALA A 249 22.05 20.21 4.30
CA ALA A 249 21.68 20.25 5.71
C ALA A 249 20.89 18.98 6.11
N SER A 250 20.72 18.75 7.42
CA SER A 250 19.93 17.63 7.93
C SER A 250 18.43 17.71 7.58
N THR A 251 17.97 18.89 7.20
CA THR A 251 16.68 19.16 6.54
C THR A 251 17.03 19.70 5.17
N LYS A 252 16.59 19.09 4.07
CA LYS A 252 17.04 19.50 2.72
C LYS A 252 16.67 20.96 2.37
N THR A 253 15.56 21.44 2.93
CA THR A 253 15.08 22.84 2.83
C THR A 253 15.88 23.86 3.65
N ASP A 254 16.80 23.43 4.53
CA ASP A 254 17.69 24.33 5.28
C ASP A 254 19.00 24.57 4.49
N ASN A 255 19.62 25.74 4.64
CA ASN A 255 20.89 26.07 3.96
C ASN A 255 22.00 25.03 4.25
N GLY A 256 22.51 24.40 3.19
CA GLY A 256 23.69 23.54 3.19
C GLY A 256 25.01 24.33 3.21
N ARG A 257 26.09 23.66 2.82
CA ARG A 257 27.44 24.24 2.82
C ARG A 257 28.34 23.64 1.74
N VAL A 258 29.41 24.36 1.43
CA VAL A 258 30.58 23.82 0.72
C VAL A 258 31.75 23.76 1.68
N HIS A 259 32.30 22.58 1.90
CA HIS A 259 33.55 22.37 2.63
C HIS A 259 34.75 22.61 1.70
N ILE A 260 35.84 23.14 2.27
CA ILE A 260 37.09 23.36 1.55
C ILE A 260 38.20 22.60 2.26
N LEU A 261 38.82 21.64 1.56
CA LEU A 261 39.90 20.79 2.06
C LEU A 261 41.21 20.99 1.28
N THR A 262 42.32 20.53 1.85
CA THR A 262 43.60 20.40 1.14
C THR A 262 43.67 19.12 0.30
N THR A 263 44.36 19.19 -0.84
CA THR A 263 44.66 18.02 -1.69
C THR A 263 45.81 17.16 -1.16
N VAL A 264 45.70 15.84 -1.33
CA VAL A 264 46.74 14.86 -0.96
C VAL A 264 48.00 15.07 -1.81
N GLN A 265 49.12 15.42 -1.17
CA GLN A 265 50.40 15.60 -1.87
C GLN A 265 51.15 14.27 -1.99
N ARG A 266 51.36 13.75 -3.22
CA ARG A 266 52.01 12.44 -3.44
C ARG A 266 53.43 12.35 -2.90
N SER A 267 54.14 13.48 -2.81
CA SER A 267 55.50 13.54 -2.25
C SER A 267 55.57 13.42 -0.72
N SER A 268 54.43 13.60 -0.03
CA SER A 268 54.29 13.47 1.42
C SER A 268 52.82 13.19 1.76
N PRO A 269 52.30 11.97 1.46
CA PRO A 269 50.88 11.68 1.56
C PRO A 269 50.36 11.84 2.99
N ALA A 270 49.29 12.61 3.13
CA ALA A 270 48.52 12.80 4.36
C ALA A 270 47.04 12.97 3.95
N ALA A 271 46.12 12.60 4.84
CA ALA A 271 44.68 12.79 4.60
C ALA A 271 44.35 14.27 4.35
N PRO A 272 43.31 14.59 3.56
CA PRO A 272 42.80 15.95 3.41
C PRO A 272 42.56 16.64 4.76
N THR A 273 42.82 17.94 4.84
CA THR A 273 42.59 18.74 6.04
C THR A 273 41.65 19.90 5.74
N SER A 274 40.64 20.11 6.57
CA SER A 274 39.71 21.24 6.45
C SER A 274 40.44 22.58 6.56
N ILE A 275 40.18 23.45 5.58
CA ILE A 275 40.56 24.86 5.54
C ILE A 275 39.41 25.71 6.11
N GLY A 276 38.16 25.33 5.82
CA GLY A 276 36.94 25.97 6.31
C GLY A 276 35.71 25.48 5.53
N ASN A 277 34.60 26.19 5.68
CA ASN A 277 33.40 25.99 4.88
C ASN A 277 32.75 27.33 4.51
N LEU A 278 31.86 27.28 3.52
CA LEU A 278 31.06 28.38 3.01
C LEU A 278 29.58 28.00 3.12
N GLU A 279 28.73 28.90 3.59
CA GLU A 279 27.28 28.68 3.66
C GLU A 279 26.66 28.78 2.26
N ALA A 280 25.99 27.73 1.82
CA ALA A 280 25.29 27.64 0.54
C ALA A 280 23.78 27.94 0.72
N GLY A 281 22.96 27.66 -0.29
CA GLY A 281 21.49 27.63 -0.18
C GLY A 281 20.98 26.25 0.27
N PRO A 282 19.66 26.04 0.29
CA PRO A 282 19.05 24.72 0.48
C PRO A 282 19.54 23.75 -0.59
N LEU A 283 19.76 22.49 -0.19
CA LEU A 283 20.31 21.40 -1.00
C LEU A 283 21.30 21.85 -2.10
N PRO A 284 22.57 22.13 -1.74
CA PRO A 284 23.58 22.59 -2.68
C PRO A 284 24.08 21.41 -3.51
N ASP A 285 23.31 21.05 -4.52
CA ASP A 285 23.46 19.84 -5.32
C ASP A 285 24.82 19.81 -6.05
N MET A 286 24.94 20.41 -7.24
CA MET A 286 26.22 20.53 -7.93
C MET A 286 27.06 21.75 -7.52
N ILE A 287 28.37 21.57 -7.47
CA ILE A 287 29.38 22.64 -7.36
C ILE A 287 30.31 22.62 -8.58
N LEU A 288 30.70 23.78 -9.12
CA LEU A 288 31.58 23.82 -10.30
C LEU A 288 32.55 25.00 -10.28
N PRO A 289 33.87 24.78 -10.10
CA PRO A 289 34.86 25.83 -10.24
C PRO A 289 34.88 26.37 -11.67
N ASN A 290 34.96 27.69 -11.82
CA ASN A 290 35.26 28.29 -13.14
C ASN A 290 36.63 27.84 -13.61
N SER A 291 36.96 28.11 -14.87
CA SER A 291 38.25 27.71 -15.42
C SER A 291 39.39 28.07 -14.46
N ASP A 292 39.63 29.32 -14.07
CA ASP A 292 40.80 29.74 -13.25
C ASP A 292 40.76 29.54 -11.74
N CYS A 293 39.80 28.75 -11.25
CA CYS A 293 39.67 28.47 -9.84
C CYS A 293 39.72 29.77 -9.00
N THR A 294 39.17 30.86 -9.55
CA THR A 294 38.92 32.11 -8.83
C THR A 294 37.46 32.28 -8.48
N LYS A 295 36.58 31.48 -9.08
CA LYS A 295 35.16 31.38 -8.77
C LYS A 295 34.76 29.92 -8.59
N LEU A 296 33.78 29.70 -7.73
CA LEU A 296 33.08 28.44 -7.55
C LEU A 296 31.59 28.72 -7.70
N ALA A 297 30.96 28.17 -8.73
CA ALA A 297 29.51 28.15 -8.84
C ALA A 297 28.93 27.02 -7.96
N VAL A 298 27.72 27.22 -7.46
CA VAL A 298 26.96 26.25 -6.69
C VAL A 298 25.50 26.35 -7.11
N ALA A 299 24.94 25.26 -7.60
CA ALA A 299 23.51 25.09 -7.75
C ALA A 299 22.92 24.81 -6.37
N ASN A 300 21.75 25.38 -6.08
CA ASN A 300 21.06 25.19 -4.81
C ASN A 300 19.63 24.91 -5.22
N GLU A 301 19.33 23.63 -5.27
CA GLU A 301 18.14 23.03 -5.87
C GLU A 301 16.88 23.66 -5.27
N GLY A 302 16.76 23.63 -3.94
CA GLY A 302 15.57 24.11 -3.27
C GLY A 302 14.49 23.03 -3.09
N GLU A 303 14.83 21.76 -3.29
CA GLU A 303 13.90 20.63 -3.25
C GLU A 303 12.87 20.68 -2.11
N ALA A 304 11.59 20.60 -2.47
CA ALA A 304 10.51 20.73 -1.50
C ALA A 304 10.37 19.51 -0.57
N ILE A 305 9.98 19.74 0.70
CA ILE A 305 9.57 18.67 1.63
C ILE A 305 8.06 18.73 1.84
N TYR A 306 7.39 17.59 1.67
CA TYR A 306 6.05 17.38 2.22
C TYR A 306 6.10 16.73 3.62
N LYS A 307 5.96 17.51 4.70
CA LYS A 307 6.01 17.01 6.08
C LYS A 307 5.17 17.86 7.04
N ASN A 308 3.90 17.49 7.18
CA ASN A 308 2.85 18.30 7.81
C ASN A 308 2.53 19.58 7.02
N GLY A 309 2.50 19.46 5.69
CA GLY A 309 2.39 20.57 4.73
C GLY A 309 3.60 20.62 3.79
N LEU A 310 3.44 21.28 2.63
CA LEU A 310 4.52 21.50 1.67
C LEU A 310 5.40 22.68 2.13
N THR A 311 6.70 22.44 2.25
CA THR A 311 7.72 23.48 2.45
C THR A 311 8.63 23.48 1.22
N ASP A 312 8.52 24.54 0.45
CA ASP A 312 9.07 24.67 -0.90
C ASP A 312 9.92 25.96 -0.97
N PRO A 313 11.25 25.89 -0.74
CA PRO A 313 12.15 27.04 -0.77
C PRO A 313 12.63 27.38 -2.20
N ALA A 314 12.79 28.66 -2.50
CA ALA A 314 13.23 29.09 -3.83
C ALA A 314 14.65 28.61 -4.18
N GLY A 315 14.78 27.90 -5.31
CA GLY A 315 16.05 27.52 -5.90
C GLY A 315 16.88 28.72 -6.35
N SER A 316 18.20 28.57 -6.37
CA SER A 316 19.11 29.67 -6.71
C SER A 316 20.50 29.22 -7.15
N ALA A 317 21.20 30.08 -7.88
CA ALA A 317 22.62 29.88 -8.18
C ALA A 317 23.50 30.80 -7.31
N MET A 318 24.55 30.26 -6.70
CA MET A 318 25.56 31.03 -5.98
C MET A 318 26.90 31.01 -6.71
N ILE A 319 27.63 32.12 -6.61
CA ILE A 319 29.01 32.23 -7.11
C ILE A 319 29.87 32.78 -5.97
N PHE A 320 30.82 31.97 -5.52
CA PHE A 320 31.85 32.36 -4.56
C PHE A 320 33.12 32.78 -5.29
N GLU A 321 33.64 33.99 -5.03
CA GLU A 321 34.89 34.46 -5.64
C GLU A 321 36.03 34.53 -4.61
N SER A 322 37.20 33.97 -4.94
CA SER A 322 38.44 34.17 -4.18
C SER A 322 39.69 34.01 -5.04
N SER A 323 40.69 34.85 -4.78
CA SER A 323 42.04 34.67 -5.35
C SER A 323 42.90 33.67 -4.56
N ASP A 324 42.51 33.38 -3.31
CA ASP A 324 43.21 32.54 -2.35
C ASP A 324 42.19 31.81 -1.44
N TRP A 325 41.95 30.53 -1.72
CA TRP A 325 41.02 29.68 -0.97
C TRP A 325 41.54 29.25 0.41
N SER A 326 42.80 29.57 0.77
CA SER A 326 43.37 29.20 2.08
C SER A 326 42.79 30.00 3.26
N ASN A 327 41.99 31.04 3.00
CA ASN A 327 41.31 31.82 4.03
C ASN A 327 39.88 32.18 3.58
N VAL A 328 38.91 31.39 4.05
CA VAL A 328 37.48 31.54 3.72
C VAL A 328 36.89 32.91 4.09
N ALA A 329 37.49 33.64 5.03
CA ALA A 329 37.02 34.98 5.43
C ALA A 329 37.22 36.07 4.35
N ASN A 330 37.99 35.77 3.29
CA ASN A 330 38.22 36.66 2.15
C ASN A 330 37.33 36.34 0.92
N VAL A 331 36.51 35.29 0.99
CA VAL A 331 35.64 34.86 -0.11
C VAL A 331 34.47 35.85 -0.27
N VAL A 332 34.21 36.29 -1.49
CA VAL A 332 33.05 37.11 -1.84
C VAL A 332 31.90 36.20 -2.26
N LYS A 333 30.73 36.31 -1.62
CA LYS A 333 29.52 35.54 -1.96
C LYS A 333 28.61 36.37 -2.85
N HIS A 334 28.21 35.82 -3.99
CA HIS A 334 27.13 36.31 -4.84
C HIS A 334 26.01 35.26 -4.88
N THR A 335 24.75 35.72 -4.87
CA THR A 335 23.56 34.88 -5.06
C THR A 335 22.74 35.48 -6.18
N VAL A 336 22.32 34.64 -7.13
CA VAL A 336 21.44 34.96 -8.25
C VAL A 336 20.14 34.19 -8.01
N THR A 337 19.04 34.92 -7.81
CA THR A 337 17.71 34.33 -7.63
C THR A 337 16.88 34.47 -8.91
N PHE A 338 15.82 33.68 -9.02
CA PHE A 338 14.95 33.65 -10.20
C PHE A 338 13.63 34.43 -10.04
N ASP A 339 13.42 35.09 -8.87
CA ASP A 339 12.20 35.83 -8.49
C ASP A 339 11.78 36.96 -9.45
N SER A 340 12.60 37.29 -10.46
CA SER A 340 12.29 38.28 -11.49
C SER A 340 11.25 37.83 -12.51
N TYR A 341 10.93 36.54 -12.54
CA TYR A 341 9.98 35.94 -13.48
C TYR A 341 8.60 35.68 -12.85
N THR A 342 7.56 35.67 -13.68
CA THR A 342 6.25 35.12 -13.35
C THR A 342 5.97 33.87 -14.18
N ASP A 343 5.08 32.98 -13.72
CA ASP A 343 4.68 31.75 -14.42
C ASP A 343 4.42 31.98 -15.92
N SER A 344 3.59 32.97 -16.26
CA SER A 344 3.25 33.28 -17.66
C SER A 344 4.45 33.70 -18.51
N GLN A 345 5.52 34.26 -17.93
CA GLN A 345 6.75 34.61 -18.64
C GLN A 345 7.65 33.39 -18.84
N LEU A 346 7.70 32.48 -17.87
CA LEU A 346 8.41 31.20 -17.97
C LEU A 346 7.75 30.32 -19.04
N ILE A 347 6.44 30.13 -18.96
CA ILE A 347 5.63 29.41 -19.97
C ILE A 347 5.81 30.04 -21.36
N GLN A 348 5.81 31.38 -21.48
CA GLN A 348 6.08 32.06 -22.75
C GLN A 348 7.50 31.81 -23.29
N ASN A 349 8.49 31.58 -22.42
CA ASN A 349 9.85 31.18 -22.78
C ASN A 349 9.99 29.67 -23.06
N GLY A 350 8.89 28.90 -23.00
CA GLY A 350 8.87 27.44 -23.21
C GLY A 350 9.36 26.62 -22.02
N VAL A 351 9.50 27.25 -20.85
CA VAL A 351 9.84 26.60 -19.58
C VAL A 351 8.63 25.81 -19.08
N HIS A 352 8.86 24.56 -18.67
CA HIS A 352 7.85 23.72 -18.04
C HIS A 352 7.70 24.07 -16.56
N LEU A 353 6.46 24.07 -16.07
CA LEU A 353 6.14 24.22 -14.66
C LEU A 353 5.27 23.01 -14.28
N PRO A 354 5.81 22.05 -13.51
CA PRO A 354 5.08 20.90 -13.01
C PRO A 354 3.81 21.29 -12.26
N LEU A 355 3.91 22.30 -11.38
CA LEU A 355 2.82 22.74 -10.51
C LEU A 355 2.78 24.27 -10.37
N SER A 356 2.39 24.94 -11.47
CA SER A 356 2.19 26.40 -11.50
C SER A 356 1.12 26.87 -10.51
N TYR A 357 1.08 28.18 -10.22
CA TYR A 357 0.12 28.74 -9.26
C TYR A 357 -1.34 28.42 -9.62
N ASP A 358 -1.70 28.55 -10.90
CA ASP A 358 -3.07 28.26 -11.37
C ASP A 358 -3.36 26.74 -11.38
N ALA A 359 -2.34 25.88 -11.61
CA ALA A 359 -2.48 24.44 -11.43
C ALA A 359 -2.74 24.08 -9.97
N MET A 360 -2.04 24.71 -9.00
CA MET A 360 -2.33 24.56 -7.57
C MET A 360 -3.75 25.01 -7.21
N VAL A 361 -4.33 26.01 -7.90
CA VAL A 361 -5.73 26.42 -7.68
C VAL A 361 -6.69 25.35 -8.19
N TYR A 362 -6.44 24.79 -9.38
CA TYR A 362 -7.26 23.71 -9.92
C TYR A 362 -7.29 22.47 -9.02
N TRP A 363 -6.12 21.97 -8.61
CA TRP A 363 -6.02 20.73 -7.85
C TRP A 363 -6.59 20.83 -6.42
N ASP A 364 -6.57 22.01 -5.79
CA ASP A 364 -7.17 22.26 -4.47
C ASP A 364 -8.70 22.10 -4.46
N ASP A 365 -9.36 22.53 -5.54
CA ASP A 365 -10.83 22.47 -5.69
C ASP A 365 -11.32 21.15 -6.32
N ASN A 366 -10.47 20.42 -7.06
CA ASN A 366 -10.90 19.33 -7.96
C ASN A 366 -10.18 17.98 -7.75
N SER A 367 -9.12 17.87 -6.94
CA SER A 367 -8.35 16.62 -6.83
C SER A 367 -8.86 15.64 -5.77
N TYR A 368 -8.60 14.34 -6.00
CA TYR A 368 -8.67 13.31 -4.96
C TYR A 368 -7.62 13.54 -3.85
N VAL A 369 -6.45 14.13 -4.18
CA VAL A 369 -5.38 14.46 -3.21
C VAL A 369 -5.62 15.76 -2.44
N ALA A 370 -6.67 16.54 -2.75
CA ALA A 370 -6.97 17.78 -2.00
C ALA A 370 -7.31 17.52 -0.51
N SER A 371 -7.58 16.25 -0.15
CA SER A 371 -7.78 15.82 1.24
C SER A 371 -6.47 15.43 1.96
N THR A 372 -5.36 15.27 1.23
CA THR A 372 -4.06 14.81 1.77
C THR A 372 -2.91 15.79 1.51
N VAL A 373 -3.03 16.72 0.55
CA VAL A 373 -2.06 17.79 0.25
C VAL A 373 -2.69 19.18 0.44
N ASP A 374 -2.14 19.98 1.37
CA ASP A 374 -2.59 21.36 1.65
C ASP A 374 -1.96 22.36 0.64
N PHE A 375 -2.54 22.42 -0.57
CA PHE A 375 -2.12 23.40 -1.58
C PHE A 375 -2.45 24.84 -1.18
N ALA A 376 -3.46 25.07 -0.34
CA ALA A 376 -3.80 26.41 0.15
C ALA A 376 -2.67 27.02 1.00
N SER A 377 -2.00 26.21 1.82
CA SER A 377 -0.77 26.63 2.51
C SER A 377 0.38 26.86 1.51
N ALA A 378 0.61 25.95 0.57
CA ALA A 378 1.68 26.05 -0.43
C ALA A 378 1.59 27.35 -1.27
N ARG A 379 0.39 27.69 -1.77
CA ARG A 379 0.12 28.93 -2.53
C ARG A 379 0.41 30.22 -1.74
N SER A 380 0.52 30.16 -0.42
CA SER A 380 0.85 31.32 0.41
C SER A 380 2.34 31.66 0.44
N SER A 381 3.21 30.69 0.15
CA SER A 381 4.67 30.83 0.03
C SER A 381 5.17 30.78 -1.42
N TYR A 382 4.35 30.29 -2.36
CA TYR A 382 4.69 30.15 -3.77
C TYR A 382 5.30 31.42 -4.39
N SER A 383 6.39 31.22 -5.11
CA SER A 383 6.87 32.14 -6.13
C SER A 383 7.25 31.31 -7.36
N ALA A 384 7.33 31.95 -8.53
CA ALA A 384 7.80 31.27 -9.73
C ALA A 384 9.23 30.71 -9.61
N ALA A 385 9.99 31.06 -8.56
CA ALA A 385 11.33 30.55 -8.28
C ALA A 385 11.34 29.38 -7.27
N THR A 386 10.22 29.04 -6.63
CA THR A 386 10.11 27.81 -5.81
C THR A 386 9.85 26.60 -6.70
N ASN A 387 9.15 26.80 -7.82
CA ASN A 387 9.04 25.82 -8.90
C ASN A 387 10.31 25.66 -9.77
N LEU A 388 11.45 26.27 -9.43
CA LEU A 388 12.68 26.20 -10.23
C LEU A 388 13.79 25.57 -9.41
N GLU A 389 14.20 24.36 -9.77
CA GLU A 389 15.13 23.52 -9.02
C GLU A 389 16.48 23.38 -9.80
N PRO A 390 17.57 24.06 -9.37
CA PRO A 390 18.89 23.92 -9.99
C PRO A 390 19.72 22.73 -9.51
N GLU A 391 20.09 21.85 -10.45
CA GLU A 391 21.06 20.77 -10.20
C GLU A 391 22.39 21.05 -10.92
N TYR A 392 22.47 20.79 -12.23
CA TYR A 392 23.74 20.86 -12.96
C TYR A 392 24.21 22.25 -13.42
N LEU A 393 25.52 22.39 -13.63
CA LEU A 393 26.20 23.62 -13.99
C LEU A 393 27.13 23.41 -15.20
N ALA A 394 27.28 24.43 -16.05
CA ALA A 394 28.32 24.46 -17.08
C ALA A 394 28.84 25.88 -17.37
N TRP A 395 30.17 26.03 -17.55
CA TRP A 395 30.81 27.30 -17.91
C TRP A 395 31.02 27.44 -19.43
N SER A 396 30.87 28.65 -19.97
CA SER A 396 31.41 28.99 -21.30
C SER A 396 32.95 28.97 -21.30
N GLY A 397 33.59 28.78 -22.46
CA GLY A 397 35.06 28.62 -22.53
C GLY A 397 35.90 29.86 -22.20
N ASP A 398 35.23 30.99 -21.95
CA ASP A 398 35.79 32.25 -21.48
C ASP A 398 35.36 32.62 -20.04
N ASP A 399 34.68 31.73 -19.32
CA ASP A 399 34.05 31.91 -17.99
C ASP A 399 33.05 33.08 -17.90
N SER A 400 32.62 33.68 -19.01
CA SER A 400 31.72 34.84 -19.01
C SER A 400 30.25 34.50 -18.80
N THR A 401 29.88 33.24 -19.06
CA THR A 401 28.51 32.73 -18.95
C THR A 401 28.52 31.44 -18.14
N LEU A 402 27.62 31.36 -17.15
CA LEU A 402 27.27 30.16 -16.43
C LEU A 402 25.89 29.70 -16.91
N PHE A 403 25.81 28.48 -17.42
CA PHE A 403 24.58 27.76 -17.67
C PHE A 403 24.23 26.97 -16.40
N VAL A 404 22.97 27.05 -15.98
CA VAL A 404 22.42 26.34 -14.83
C VAL A 404 21.25 25.53 -15.34
N ASN A 405 21.30 24.21 -15.16
CA ASN A 405 20.24 23.30 -15.50
C ASN A 405 19.03 23.50 -14.57
N LEU A 406 17.85 23.16 -15.07
CA LEU A 406 16.59 23.14 -14.35
C LEU A 406 15.82 21.94 -14.91
N GLN A 407 16.10 20.73 -14.43
CA GLN A 407 15.69 19.47 -15.08
C GLN A 407 14.17 19.41 -15.21
N GLU A 408 13.47 19.53 -14.09
CA GLU A 408 12.02 19.42 -13.88
C GLU A 408 11.28 20.49 -14.70
N ASN A 409 11.97 21.60 -14.98
CA ASN A 409 11.45 22.70 -15.78
C ASN A 409 11.76 22.58 -17.27
N ASN A 410 12.46 21.53 -17.69
CA ASN A 410 12.91 21.32 -19.06
C ASN A 410 13.65 22.57 -19.59
N ALA A 411 14.50 23.19 -18.78
CA ALA A 411 14.99 24.55 -19.01
C ALA A 411 16.45 24.78 -18.57
N VAL A 412 17.01 25.90 -19.02
CA VAL A 412 18.33 26.37 -18.60
C VAL A 412 18.26 27.85 -18.24
N ALA A 413 18.78 28.20 -17.06
CA ALA A 413 19.04 29.57 -16.66
C ALA A 413 20.44 30.01 -17.14
N ILE A 414 20.50 31.13 -17.85
CA ILE A 414 21.74 31.68 -18.43
C ILE A 414 22.16 32.89 -17.60
N ILE A 415 23.27 32.79 -16.89
CA ILE A 415 23.80 33.82 -16.00
C ILE A 415 25.06 34.45 -16.63
N ASN A 416 25.05 35.77 -16.78
CA ASN A 416 26.24 36.52 -17.18
C ASN A 416 27.13 36.73 -15.94
N VAL A 417 28.37 36.27 -16.00
CA VAL A 417 29.37 36.32 -14.93
C VAL A 417 30.53 37.21 -15.38
N PRO A 418 30.53 38.52 -15.07
CA PRO A 418 31.59 39.41 -15.50
C PRO A 418 32.90 39.10 -14.74
N SER A 419 34.05 39.39 -15.35
CA SER A 419 35.36 39.23 -14.69
C SER A 419 35.52 40.09 -13.42
N THR A 420 34.71 41.13 -13.28
CA THR A 420 34.60 41.99 -12.09
C THR A 420 33.18 42.56 -12.02
N GLY A 421 32.48 42.42 -10.89
CA GLY A 421 31.14 42.96 -10.69
C GLY A 421 30.25 41.95 -9.96
N SER A 422 28.93 42.11 -10.05
CA SER A 422 27.99 41.06 -9.63
C SER A 422 27.55 40.24 -10.85
N PRO A 423 27.47 38.91 -10.75
CA PRO A 423 26.73 38.08 -11.70
C PRO A 423 25.26 38.51 -11.83
N SER A 424 24.65 38.23 -12.98
CA SER A 424 23.26 38.59 -13.27
C SER A 424 22.58 37.58 -14.19
N LEU A 425 21.37 37.17 -13.82
CA LEU A 425 20.49 36.38 -14.69
C LEU A 425 20.21 37.13 -16.00
N THR A 426 20.42 36.46 -17.13
CA THR A 426 20.20 37.01 -18.48
C THR A 426 18.86 36.55 -19.05
N LYS A 427 18.61 35.24 -18.99
CA LYS A 427 17.36 34.61 -19.45
C LYS A 427 17.19 33.24 -18.77
N ILE A 428 15.96 32.82 -18.53
CA ILE A 428 15.59 31.40 -18.36
C ILE A 428 14.87 30.97 -19.64
N THR A 429 15.32 29.88 -20.27
CA THR A 429 14.85 29.45 -21.59
C THR A 429 14.54 27.95 -21.60
N GLY A 430 13.41 27.57 -22.18
CA GLY A 430 13.02 26.16 -22.30
C GLY A 430 13.79 25.43 -23.40
N LEU A 431 14.09 24.16 -23.16
CA LEU A 431 14.76 23.26 -24.09
C LEU A 431 13.84 22.74 -25.20
N GLY A 432 12.53 23.02 -25.07
CA GLY A 432 11.48 22.62 -26.00
C GLY A 432 11.14 21.13 -25.89
N LEU A 433 10.06 20.74 -26.57
CA LEU A 433 9.59 19.34 -26.60
C LEU A 433 10.23 18.56 -27.76
N LYS A 434 10.29 17.23 -27.63
CA LYS A 434 10.62 16.28 -28.71
C LYS A 434 9.33 15.78 -29.35
N ASP A 435 9.28 15.58 -30.67
CA ASP A 435 8.05 15.25 -31.42
C ASP A 435 8.15 13.86 -32.09
N TYR A 436 7.37 12.91 -31.60
CA TYR A 436 7.36 11.52 -32.07
C TYR A 436 6.42 11.25 -33.26
N THR A 437 5.89 12.31 -33.88
CA THR A 437 5.16 12.21 -35.16
C THR A 437 6.06 11.66 -36.29
N THR A 438 7.38 11.84 -36.18
CA THR A 438 8.36 11.38 -37.19
C THR A 438 9.56 10.62 -36.62
N ILE A 439 9.80 10.71 -35.32
CA ILE A 439 10.81 9.93 -34.59
C ILE A 439 10.13 8.66 -34.06
N PRO A 440 10.60 7.45 -34.39
CA PRO A 440 10.02 6.23 -33.83
C PRO A 440 10.48 6.06 -32.37
N ILE A 441 9.60 5.57 -31.50
CA ILE A 441 9.82 5.37 -30.06
C ILE A 441 9.18 4.05 -29.63
N ASP A 442 9.80 3.36 -28.67
CA ASP A 442 9.16 2.22 -28.00
C ASP A 442 8.28 2.69 -26.82
N LEU A 443 7.00 2.33 -26.86
CA LEU A 443 6.03 2.69 -25.81
C LEU A 443 5.40 1.45 -25.15
N LYS A 444 5.82 0.24 -25.55
CA LYS A 444 5.17 -0.98 -25.12
C LYS A 444 6.05 -1.70 -24.14
N LYS A 445 5.45 -2.17 -23.05
CA LYS A 445 6.05 -3.20 -22.21
C LYS A 445 5.65 -4.58 -22.75
N ASP A 446 6.28 -5.02 -23.84
CA ASP A 446 6.04 -6.32 -24.50
C ASP A 446 7.30 -7.19 -24.71
N GLN A 447 8.44 -6.77 -24.15
CA GLN A 447 9.78 -7.34 -24.26
C GLN A 447 10.38 -7.33 -25.68
N ALA A 448 9.76 -6.63 -26.63
CA ALA A 448 10.23 -6.56 -28.00
C ALA A 448 10.42 -5.11 -28.45
N CYS A 449 11.67 -4.76 -28.74
CA CYS A 449 12.11 -3.51 -29.38
C CYS A 449 11.30 -3.12 -30.64
N THR A 450 10.12 -2.50 -30.47
CA THR A 450 9.12 -2.33 -31.53
C THR A 450 8.75 -0.85 -31.67
N LEU A 451 9.76 -0.05 -32.02
CA LEU A 451 9.62 1.39 -32.14
C LEU A 451 8.62 1.78 -33.25
N ALA A 452 7.74 2.75 -32.94
CA ALA A 452 6.75 3.29 -33.87
C ALA A 452 6.59 4.82 -33.71
N THR A 453 6.06 5.49 -34.73
CA THR A 453 5.78 6.94 -34.70
C THR A 453 4.34 7.21 -34.30
N TYR A 454 4.11 8.19 -33.42
CA TYR A 454 2.80 8.54 -32.89
C TYR A 454 2.49 10.02 -33.17
N ALA A 455 1.48 10.27 -34.00
CA ALA A 455 1.16 11.63 -34.44
C ALA A 455 0.63 12.49 -33.28
N GLY A 456 1.32 13.59 -33.01
CA GLY A 456 0.97 14.53 -31.94
C GLY A 456 1.46 14.14 -30.54
N LEU A 457 2.10 12.96 -30.38
CA LEU A 457 2.82 12.62 -29.15
C LEU A 457 4.13 13.42 -29.07
N LYS A 458 4.40 13.97 -27.89
CA LYS A 458 5.65 14.66 -27.59
C LYS A 458 6.31 14.07 -26.34
N SER A 459 7.54 14.46 -26.03
CA SER A 459 8.06 14.38 -24.65
C SER A 459 8.76 15.68 -24.23
N LEU A 460 8.80 15.89 -22.92
CA LEU A 460 9.80 16.74 -22.29
C LEU A 460 11.19 16.12 -22.49
N ARG A 461 12.25 16.93 -22.38
CA ARG A 461 13.62 16.42 -22.41
C ARG A 461 14.12 16.11 -21.02
N LEU A 462 13.92 17.03 -20.07
CA LEU A 462 14.31 16.91 -18.65
C LEU A 462 15.73 16.34 -18.52
N PRO A 463 16.75 17.10 -18.92
CA PRO A 463 18.09 16.59 -18.79
C PRO A 463 18.59 16.70 -17.36
N ASP A 464 19.25 15.66 -16.89
CA ASP A 464 20.09 15.66 -15.69
C ASP A 464 21.31 16.52 -15.99
N SER A 465 22.33 15.91 -16.58
CA SER A 465 23.61 16.58 -16.71
C SER A 465 23.72 17.40 -17.99
N ILE A 466 24.41 18.54 -17.85
CA ILE A 466 24.73 19.45 -18.96
C ILE A 466 26.23 19.65 -19.12
N GLN A 467 26.70 19.73 -20.37
CA GLN A 467 28.10 19.93 -20.69
C GLN A 467 28.24 20.99 -21.79
N ALA A 468 28.90 22.10 -21.50
CA ALA A 468 29.25 23.08 -22.53
C ALA A 468 30.48 22.62 -23.34
N VAL A 469 30.53 22.97 -24.63
CA VAL A 469 31.69 22.82 -25.53
C VAL A 469 31.84 24.06 -26.42
N GLU A 470 32.98 24.21 -27.09
CA GLU A 470 33.15 25.21 -28.15
C GLU A 470 33.56 24.57 -29.47
N VAL A 471 32.94 24.96 -30.58
CA VAL A 471 33.36 24.54 -31.93
C VAL A 471 33.46 25.79 -32.80
N ASP A 472 34.62 26.00 -33.42
CA ASP A 472 34.95 27.16 -34.27
C ASP A 472 34.66 28.52 -33.61
N GLY A 473 34.83 28.60 -32.29
CA GLY A 473 34.61 29.81 -31.48
C GLY A 473 33.15 30.11 -31.13
N LYS A 474 32.24 29.15 -31.33
CA LYS A 474 30.86 29.20 -30.85
C LYS A 474 30.66 28.25 -29.67
N THR A 475 29.89 28.65 -28.67
CA THR A 475 29.51 27.81 -27.54
C THR A 475 28.29 26.94 -27.88
N TYR A 476 28.36 25.65 -27.55
CA TYR A 476 27.26 24.72 -27.61
C TYR A 476 27.04 24.08 -26.24
N LEU A 477 25.80 23.75 -25.90
CA LEU A 477 25.42 23.03 -24.69
C LEU A 477 24.90 21.64 -25.07
N LEU A 478 25.50 20.61 -24.48
CA LEU A 478 25.03 19.23 -24.55
C LEU A 478 24.16 18.94 -23.34
N THR A 479 23.19 18.04 -23.51
CA THR A 479 22.17 17.68 -22.53
C THR A 479 21.94 16.18 -22.59
N ALA A 480 21.94 15.51 -21.45
CA ALA A 480 21.58 14.11 -21.29
C ALA A 480 20.13 14.03 -20.84
N ASN A 481 19.22 13.73 -21.76
CA ASN A 481 17.78 13.95 -21.58
C ASN A 481 17.13 12.72 -20.92
N GLU A 482 17.33 12.63 -19.61
CA GLU A 482 17.00 11.58 -18.66
C GLU A 482 15.48 11.38 -18.54
N GLY A 483 14.80 12.02 -17.59
CA GLY A 483 13.34 12.02 -17.51
C GLY A 483 12.68 12.06 -16.14
N ASP A 484 13.36 12.48 -15.05
CA ASP A 484 12.74 12.45 -13.71
C ASP A 484 11.53 13.41 -13.54
N ASP A 485 10.82 13.31 -12.41
CA ASP A 485 9.60 14.09 -12.16
C ASP A 485 9.39 14.57 -10.73
N VAL A 486 8.55 15.61 -10.62
CA VAL A 486 8.17 16.20 -9.35
C VAL A 486 7.02 15.44 -8.69
N SER A 487 7.18 15.08 -7.42
CA SER A 487 6.13 14.55 -6.56
C SER A 487 6.08 15.22 -5.19
N TYR A 488 4.86 15.48 -4.68
CA TYR A 488 4.61 16.19 -3.43
C TYR A 488 3.56 15.45 -2.59
N GLY A 489 4.01 14.59 -1.68
CA GLY A 489 3.11 13.79 -0.84
C GLY A 489 2.41 12.72 -1.69
N ASP A 490 1.08 12.78 -1.77
CA ASP A 490 0.29 11.89 -2.64
C ASP A 490 0.08 12.45 -4.07
N TRP A 491 0.54 13.67 -4.35
CA TRP A 491 0.48 14.28 -5.67
C TRP A 491 1.70 13.90 -6.50
N GLU A 492 1.49 13.40 -7.71
CA GLU A 492 2.54 13.04 -8.68
C GLU A 492 2.28 13.80 -9.98
N GLU A 493 3.32 14.37 -10.60
CA GLU A 493 3.21 14.96 -11.93
C GLU A 493 3.13 13.87 -13.03
N LYS A 494 3.82 12.75 -12.83
CA LYS A 494 4.01 11.66 -13.81
C LYS A 494 2.84 10.66 -13.83
N MET A 495 1.66 11.12 -14.23
CA MET A 495 0.43 10.32 -14.33
C MET A 495 0.42 9.38 -15.54
N LYS A 496 -0.29 8.25 -15.47
CA LYS A 496 -0.47 7.35 -16.64
C LYS A 496 -1.55 7.91 -17.57
N LEU A 497 -1.36 7.77 -18.87
CA LEU A 497 -2.27 8.29 -19.90
C LEU A 497 -3.74 7.96 -19.62
N LYS A 498 -4.05 6.68 -19.34
CA LYS A 498 -5.41 6.20 -19.04
C LYS A 498 -6.07 6.82 -17.80
N ASP A 499 -5.27 7.35 -16.88
CA ASP A 499 -5.75 7.94 -15.62
C ASP A 499 -5.97 9.47 -15.79
N VAL A 500 -5.70 10.01 -17.00
CA VAL A 500 -5.90 11.42 -17.40
C VAL A 500 -6.84 11.54 -18.61
N VAL A 501 -6.72 10.64 -19.59
CA VAL A 501 -7.51 10.60 -20.83
C VAL A 501 -7.98 9.18 -21.08
N GLU A 502 -9.28 9.03 -21.33
CA GLU A 502 -9.94 7.77 -21.65
C GLU A 502 -9.65 7.32 -23.09
N SER A 503 -9.80 6.02 -23.34
CA SER A 503 -9.54 5.40 -24.65
C SER A 503 -10.41 5.94 -25.81
N ASP A 504 -11.51 6.65 -25.52
CA ASP A 504 -12.34 7.35 -26.50
C ASP A 504 -11.90 8.80 -26.77
N GLY A 505 -10.81 9.26 -26.14
CA GLY A 505 -10.23 10.59 -26.28
C GLY A 505 -10.91 11.68 -25.44
N THR A 506 -11.78 11.33 -24.50
CA THR A 506 -12.31 12.27 -23.49
C THR A 506 -11.44 12.27 -22.22
N PRO A 507 -11.42 13.34 -21.40
CA PRO A 507 -10.70 13.33 -20.12
C PRO A 507 -11.28 12.29 -19.16
N ASP A 508 -10.45 11.71 -18.29
CA ASP A 508 -10.92 10.79 -17.26
C ASP A 508 -11.94 11.49 -16.33
N LYS A 509 -12.87 10.71 -15.77
CA LYS A 509 -13.90 11.14 -14.82
C LYS A 509 -13.36 11.89 -13.59
N ASP A 510 -12.12 11.64 -13.19
CA ASP A 510 -11.46 12.24 -12.03
C ASP A 510 -10.71 13.54 -12.42
N MET A 511 -10.56 13.83 -13.72
CA MET A 511 -10.10 15.13 -14.26
C MET A 511 -11.27 16.13 -14.33
N ILE A 512 -11.86 16.41 -13.17
CA ILE A 512 -13.11 17.20 -13.03
C ILE A 512 -12.97 18.56 -13.72
N ASN A 513 -13.99 18.95 -14.51
CA ASN A 513 -14.05 20.20 -15.29
C ASN A 513 -12.94 20.42 -16.35
N MET A 514 -11.97 19.50 -16.47
CA MET A 514 -10.93 19.60 -17.49
C MET A 514 -11.52 19.33 -18.88
N THR A 515 -10.97 20.00 -19.88
CA THR A 515 -11.34 19.86 -21.29
C THR A 515 -10.14 19.38 -22.10
N ILE A 516 -10.34 18.94 -23.35
CA ILE A 516 -9.28 18.43 -24.21
C ILE A 516 -9.44 18.92 -25.64
N THR A 517 -8.34 19.37 -26.25
CA THR A 517 -8.36 19.76 -27.67
C THR A 517 -8.55 18.53 -28.57
N ALA A 518 -9.19 18.72 -29.72
CA ALA A 518 -9.35 17.63 -30.70
C ALA A 518 -8.00 17.04 -31.19
N ALA A 519 -6.91 17.80 -31.12
CA ALA A 519 -5.57 17.34 -31.45
C ALA A 519 -5.00 16.43 -30.34
N ALA A 520 -5.07 16.84 -29.08
CA ALA A 520 -4.66 16.02 -27.93
C ALA A 520 -5.48 14.73 -27.84
N ALA A 521 -6.81 14.81 -27.99
CA ALA A 521 -7.70 13.64 -28.01
C ALA A 521 -7.30 12.63 -29.10
N SER A 522 -6.95 13.12 -30.31
CA SER A 522 -6.49 12.26 -31.41
C SER A 522 -5.12 11.63 -31.13
N ALA A 523 -4.23 12.35 -30.44
CA ALA A 523 -2.92 11.83 -30.04
C ALA A 523 -3.05 10.77 -28.93
N ALA A 524 -3.87 11.02 -27.91
CA ALA A 524 -4.18 10.06 -26.85
C ALA A 524 -4.76 8.77 -27.44
N GLN A 525 -5.81 8.87 -28.27
CA GLN A 525 -6.40 7.72 -28.97
C GLN A 525 -5.36 6.92 -29.77
N ALA A 526 -4.39 7.59 -30.41
CA ALA A 526 -3.31 6.91 -31.13
C ALA A 526 -2.36 6.15 -30.19
N VAL A 527 -2.00 6.73 -29.03
CA VAL A 527 -1.16 6.08 -28.02
C VAL A 527 -1.88 4.90 -27.35
N HIS A 528 -3.18 5.02 -27.04
CA HIS A 528 -4.01 3.91 -26.52
C HIS A 528 -4.03 2.68 -27.44
N THR A 529 -3.75 2.82 -28.75
CA THR A 529 -3.59 1.64 -29.63
C THR A 529 -2.30 0.85 -29.39
N ALA A 530 -1.35 1.43 -28.65
CA ALA A 530 -0.09 0.82 -28.25
C ALA A 530 -0.04 0.48 -26.76
N THR A 531 -0.36 1.44 -25.89
CA THR A 531 -0.37 1.26 -24.43
C THR A 531 -1.35 2.22 -23.74
N ASP A 532 -1.88 1.79 -22.60
CA ASP A 532 -2.61 2.60 -21.63
C ASP A 532 -1.70 3.10 -20.48
N GLY A 533 -0.51 2.52 -20.34
CA GLY A 533 0.42 2.72 -19.22
C GLY A 533 1.43 3.85 -19.39
N LEU A 534 1.55 4.43 -20.59
CA LEU A 534 2.49 5.53 -20.86
C LEU A 534 2.32 6.66 -19.85
N ARG A 535 3.42 7.03 -19.19
CA ARG A 535 3.49 8.15 -18.26
C ARG A 535 3.58 9.47 -19.01
N ILE A 536 2.72 10.41 -18.65
CA ILE A 536 2.57 11.73 -19.26
C ILE A 536 2.50 12.81 -18.19
N THR A 537 3.03 14.00 -18.51
CA THR A 537 2.95 15.16 -17.62
C THR A 537 1.55 15.77 -17.64
N ILE A 538 1.10 16.25 -16.48
CA ILE A 538 -0.06 17.13 -16.32
C ILE A 538 0.32 18.62 -16.20
N GLY A 539 1.61 18.96 -16.19
CA GLY A 539 2.10 20.34 -16.03
C GLY A 539 1.94 21.22 -17.27
N SER A 540 2.50 22.43 -17.20
CA SER A 540 2.18 23.56 -18.11
C SER A 540 2.52 23.38 -19.60
N THR A 541 3.21 22.30 -20.00
CA THR A 541 3.48 21.98 -21.42
C THR A 541 2.45 21.06 -22.04
N ALA A 542 1.65 20.37 -21.22
CA ALA A 542 0.54 19.50 -21.64
C ALA A 542 -0.82 20.20 -21.44
N VAL A 543 -1.00 20.88 -20.30
CA VAL A 543 -2.28 21.46 -19.86
C VAL A 543 -2.18 22.98 -19.71
N ASP A 544 -3.16 23.69 -20.28
CA ASP A 544 -3.34 25.14 -20.10
C ASP A 544 -4.24 25.40 -18.90
N TYR A 545 -3.62 25.89 -17.81
CA TYR A 545 -4.29 26.25 -16.56
C TYR A 545 -4.73 27.72 -16.47
N SER A 546 -4.62 28.51 -17.56
CA SER A 546 -4.94 29.95 -17.51
C SER A 546 -6.40 30.30 -17.18
N ASP A 547 -7.31 29.33 -17.28
CA ASP A 547 -8.58 29.30 -16.56
C ASP A 547 -8.60 28.06 -15.62
N PRO A 548 -8.23 28.22 -14.33
CA PRO A 548 -8.15 27.08 -13.41
C PRO A 548 -9.52 26.48 -13.04
N LEU A 549 -10.64 27.07 -13.50
CA LEU A 549 -11.97 26.48 -13.36
C LEU A 549 -12.35 25.56 -14.53
N ALA A 550 -11.61 25.62 -15.64
CA ALA A 550 -11.79 24.76 -16.80
C ALA A 550 -10.49 24.60 -17.61
N PRO A 551 -9.44 23.94 -17.06
CA PRO A 551 -8.18 23.75 -17.78
C PRO A 551 -8.36 22.97 -19.09
N GLU A 552 -7.48 23.16 -20.07
CA GLU A 552 -7.53 22.45 -21.35
C GLU A 552 -6.26 21.65 -21.62
N ILE A 553 -6.40 20.33 -21.80
CA ILE A 553 -5.33 19.44 -22.29
C ILE A 553 -5.06 19.79 -23.76
N GLN A 554 -3.94 20.44 -24.02
CA GLN A 554 -3.52 20.87 -25.36
C GLN A 554 -2.61 19.85 -26.04
N HIS A 555 -1.79 19.12 -25.28
CA HIS A 555 -0.83 18.15 -25.79
C HIS A 555 -0.76 16.88 -24.93
N ILE A 556 -0.40 15.75 -25.55
CA ILE A 556 0.02 14.53 -24.84
C ILE A 556 1.54 14.52 -24.84
N VAL A 557 2.14 14.64 -23.66
CA VAL A 557 3.57 14.86 -23.47
C VAL A 557 4.10 13.84 -22.47
N ALA A 558 4.97 12.94 -22.92
CA ALA A 558 5.65 11.95 -22.09
C ALA A 558 6.92 12.54 -21.41
N PHE A 559 7.53 11.75 -20.54
CA PHE A 559 8.80 12.06 -19.88
C PHE A 559 10.00 11.53 -20.67
N GLY A 560 11.17 12.13 -20.43
CA GLY A 560 12.46 11.76 -21.00
C GLY A 560 12.65 12.14 -22.47
N GLY A 561 13.82 12.69 -22.79
CA GLY A 561 14.24 12.90 -24.17
C GLY A 561 14.80 11.64 -24.84
N ARG A 562 15.03 10.56 -24.08
CA ARG A 562 15.47 9.23 -24.58
C ARG A 562 16.77 9.27 -25.37
N GLY A 563 17.71 10.10 -24.93
CA GLY A 563 19.01 10.29 -25.58
C GLY A 563 19.58 11.68 -25.35
N ILE A 564 20.49 12.13 -26.21
CA ILE A 564 21.19 13.42 -26.06
C ILE A 564 20.74 14.48 -27.07
N SER A 565 20.84 15.75 -26.66
CA SER A 565 20.52 16.92 -27.49
C SER A 565 21.65 17.95 -27.42
N ILE A 566 21.83 18.71 -28.49
CA ILE A 566 22.88 19.74 -28.63
C ILE A 566 22.25 21.06 -29.02
N TYR A 567 22.55 22.12 -28.27
CA TYR A 567 22.03 23.46 -28.45
C TYR A 567 23.16 24.45 -28.79
N GLU A 568 22.98 25.30 -29.79
CA GLU A 568 23.87 26.46 -30.02
C GLU A 568 23.43 27.61 -29.11
N HIS A 569 24.36 28.13 -28.31
CA HIS A 569 24.14 29.36 -27.53
C HIS A 569 24.40 30.58 -28.41
N THR A 570 23.38 31.39 -28.66
CA THR A 570 23.48 32.62 -29.44
C THR A 570 22.66 33.73 -28.82
N GLY A 571 23.31 34.84 -28.46
CA GLY A 571 22.62 36.07 -28.05
C GLY A 571 21.91 36.02 -26.69
N GLY A 572 22.33 35.13 -25.79
CA GLY A 572 21.65 34.91 -24.49
C GLY A 572 20.46 33.96 -24.58
N ASP A 573 20.43 33.08 -25.59
CA ASP A 573 19.39 32.09 -25.82
C ASP A 573 19.98 30.78 -26.38
N LEU A 574 19.24 29.67 -26.22
CA LEU A 574 19.61 28.35 -26.72
C LEU A 574 18.77 27.96 -27.94
N SER A 575 19.38 27.29 -28.90
CA SER A 575 18.69 26.81 -30.11
C SER A 575 19.12 25.39 -30.47
N LEU A 576 18.15 24.47 -30.55
CA LEU A 576 18.41 23.06 -30.85
C LEU A 576 19.10 22.91 -32.22
N THR A 577 20.31 22.35 -32.20
CA THR A 577 21.16 22.10 -33.37
C THR A 577 21.03 20.65 -33.84
N TRP A 578 21.00 19.70 -32.90
CA TRP A 578 20.90 18.27 -33.17
C TRP A 578 20.30 17.52 -31.97
N ASP A 579 19.65 16.38 -32.24
CA ASP A 579 19.00 15.49 -31.28
C ASP A 579 19.26 14.05 -31.76
N SER A 580 19.60 13.13 -30.86
CA SER A 580 19.91 11.73 -31.20
C SER A 580 18.69 10.91 -31.68
N GLY A 581 17.48 11.49 -31.65
CA GLY A 581 16.27 10.84 -32.14
C GLY A 581 15.97 9.55 -31.37
N SER A 582 16.08 8.41 -32.04
CA SER A 582 15.87 7.06 -31.47
C SER A 582 17.16 6.23 -31.42
N GLU A 583 18.35 6.86 -31.56
CA GLU A 583 19.61 6.13 -31.58
C GLU A 583 19.87 5.34 -30.29
N PHE A 584 19.43 5.81 -29.13
CA PHE A 584 19.67 5.11 -27.86
C PHE A 584 18.91 3.78 -27.82
N GLU A 585 17.58 3.81 -27.95
CA GLU A 585 16.74 2.60 -28.02
C GLU A 585 17.22 1.66 -29.14
N THR A 586 17.37 2.16 -30.37
CA THR A 586 17.72 1.31 -31.52
C THR A 586 19.09 0.64 -31.38
N GLN A 587 20.08 1.32 -30.79
CA GLN A 587 21.44 0.78 -30.65
C GLN A 587 21.57 -0.09 -29.39
N GLN A 588 20.89 0.26 -28.29
CA GLN A 588 20.80 -0.59 -27.10
C GLN A 588 20.11 -1.91 -27.44
N CYS A 589 18.97 -1.89 -28.13
CA CYS A 589 18.34 -3.08 -28.72
C CYS A 589 19.27 -3.91 -29.60
N ALA A 590 20.06 -3.26 -30.46
CA ALA A 590 20.94 -3.97 -31.40
C ALA A 590 22.17 -4.61 -30.74
N HIS A 591 22.67 -4.03 -29.64
CA HIS A 591 23.89 -4.46 -28.98
C HIS A 591 23.66 -5.26 -27.69
N PHE A 592 22.65 -4.89 -26.91
CA PHE A 592 22.33 -5.41 -25.57
C PHE A 592 20.80 -5.57 -25.42
N PRO A 593 20.14 -6.46 -26.19
CA PRO A 593 18.69 -6.62 -26.16
C PRO A 593 18.15 -7.09 -24.80
N TRP A 594 18.99 -7.66 -23.92
CA TRP A 594 18.64 -8.00 -22.54
C TRP A 594 18.58 -6.78 -21.60
N ALA A 595 19.10 -5.64 -22.03
CA ALA A 595 19.17 -4.40 -21.26
C ALA A 595 18.22 -3.30 -21.77
N HIS A 596 17.65 -3.44 -22.98
CA HIS A 596 16.77 -2.44 -23.61
C HIS A 596 15.66 -1.96 -22.67
N ASN A 597 15.58 -0.64 -22.45
CA ASN A 597 14.60 0.03 -21.59
C ASN A 597 14.37 -0.70 -20.25
N GLY A 598 15.40 -1.38 -19.72
CA GLY A 598 15.29 -2.22 -18.54
C GLY A 598 15.51 -1.47 -17.24
N ILE A 599 15.38 -2.18 -16.12
CA ILE A 599 15.68 -1.65 -14.78
C ILE A 599 16.75 -2.51 -14.10
N GLN A 600 18.02 -2.08 -14.15
CA GLN A 600 19.13 -2.75 -13.48
C GLN A 600 19.65 -1.85 -12.33
N ASP A 601 18.89 -1.73 -11.26
CA ASP A 601 19.26 -0.95 -10.06
C ASP A 601 19.52 -1.83 -8.83
N GLU A 602 19.75 -1.17 -7.69
CA GLU A 602 19.94 -1.77 -6.38
C GLU A 602 18.69 -2.38 -5.74
N GLU A 603 17.48 -1.95 -6.09
CA GLU A 603 16.24 -2.50 -5.54
C GLU A 603 16.05 -3.97 -5.92
N PHE A 604 16.53 -4.35 -7.11
CA PHE A 604 16.58 -5.75 -7.57
C PHE A 604 17.74 -6.56 -6.96
N SER A 605 18.53 -5.97 -6.05
CA SER A 605 19.67 -6.63 -5.38
C SER A 605 19.32 -7.20 -4.01
N PRO A 606 19.67 -8.46 -3.72
CA PRO A 606 19.37 -9.08 -2.43
C PRO A 606 20.41 -8.74 -1.35
N VAL A 607 20.08 -7.83 -0.43
CA VAL A 607 20.86 -7.61 0.80
C VAL A 607 20.85 -8.88 1.66
N ASN A 608 22.00 -9.54 1.78
CA ASN A 608 22.18 -10.83 2.47
C ASN A 608 21.21 -11.95 1.98
N GLY A 609 20.92 -12.00 0.67
CA GLY A 609 20.06 -13.05 0.12
C GLY A 609 18.56 -12.85 0.41
N THR A 610 18.18 -11.69 0.94
CA THR A 610 16.78 -11.27 1.09
C THR A 610 16.56 -10.01 0.27
N LEU A 611 15.51 -9.99 -0.54
CA LEU A 611 15.11 -8.81 -1.30
C LEU A 611 14.49 -7.81 -0.31
N TRP A 612 15.10 -6.63 -0.17
CA TRP A 612 14.68 -5.59 0.78
C TRP A 612 14.58 -4.24 0.05
N THR A 613 13.36 -3.85 -0.27
CA THR A 613 12.97 -2.45 -0.54
C THR A 613 11.86 -2.08 0.45
N THR A 614 11.71 -0.78 0.73
CA THR A 614 10.57 -0.24 1.48
C THR A 614 9.31 -0.09 0.64
N ASP A 615 9.44 -0.11 -0.69
CA ASP A 615 8.30 -0.04 -1.59
C ASP A 615 7.57 -1.40 -1.68
N ALA A 616 6.26 -1.39 -1.45
CA ALA A 616 5.45 -2.60 -1.42
C ALA A 616 5.13 -3.18 -2.80
N GLY A 617 5.12 -2.36 -3.86
CA GLY A 617 4.87 -2.77 -5.24
C GLY A 617 6.11 -3.36 -5.90
N ILE A 618 7.27 -2.75 -5.71
CA ILE A 618 8.56 -3.28 -6.13
C ILE A 618 8.83 -4.57 -5.36
N ARG A 619 8.62 -4.60 -4.03
CA ARG A 619 8.70 -5.84 -3.24
C ARG A 619 7.77 -6.95 -3.77
N GLY A 620 6.53 -6.63 -4.17
CA GLY A 620 5.63 -7.60 -4.78
C GLY A 620 6.18 -8.16 -6.10
N THR A 621 6.70 -7.28 -6.96
CA THR A 621 7.35 -7.64 -8.23
C THR A 621 8.57 -8.55 -8.01
N LEU A 622 9.40 -8.20 -7.02
CA LEU A 622 10.58 -8.97 -6.60
C LEU A 622 10.22 -10.35 -6.02
N GLU A 623 9.16 -10.42 -5.19
CA GLU A 623 8.64 -11.68 -4.64
C GLU A 623 7.98 -12.57 -5.72
N GLU A 624 7.43 -12.00 -6.81
CA GLU A 624 6.96 -12.74 -7.98
C GLU A 624 8.12 -13.23 -8.87
N MET A 625 9.07 -12.36 -9.23
CA MET A 625 10.26 -12.74 -10.01
C MET A 625 11.07 -13.85 -9.32
N ALA A 626 11.27 -13.75 -7.99
CA ALA A 626 11.98 -14.75 -7.21
C ALA A 626 11.31 -16.14 -7.18
N GLN A 627 10.01 -16.25 -7.51
CA GLN A 627 9.32 -17.55 -7.62
C GLN A 627 9.63 -18.28 -8.94
N GLU A 628 10.02 -17.57 -10.00
CA GLU A 628 10.34 -18.17 -11.30
C GLU A 628 11.83 -18.53 -11.44
N CYS A 629 12.71 -17.80 -10.74
CA CYS A 629 14.17 -17.98 -10.80
C CYS A 629 14.69 -19.09 -9.88
N ASN A 630 15.18 -20.19 -10.49
CA ASN A 630 15.61 -21.38 -9.76
C ASN A 630 17.08 -21.37 -9.26
N ASP A 631 17.98 -20.57 -9.85
CA ASP A 631 19.43 -20.72 -9.62
C ASP A 631 20.32 -19.46 -9.58
N GLY A 632 19.76 -18.25 -9.76
CA GLY A 632 20.41 -16.95 -9.57
C GLY A 632 21.72 -16.65 -10.34
N GLY A 633 22.19 -17.59 -11.18
CA GLY A 633 23.53 -17.58 -11.77
C GLY A 633 24.64 -18.25 -10.93
N ASP A 634 24.38 -18.74 -9.71
CA ASP A 634 25.37 -19.45 -8.86
C ASP A 634 25.05 -20.94 -8.64
N GLY A 635 23.90 -21.42 -9.11
CA GLY A 635 23.44 -22.79 -8.92
C GLY A 635 22.59 -23.01 -7.66
N LYS A 636 22.12 -21.95 -7.00
CA LYS A 636 21.22 -22.00 -5.83
C LYS A 636 20.03 -21.04 -5.99
N PRO A 637 18.86 -21.34 -5.39
CA PRO A 637 17.72 -20.43 -5.41
C PRO A 637 18.07 -19.04 -4.85
N GLY A 638 17.62 -17.98 -5.53
CA GLY A 638 17.92 -16.59 -5.20
C GLY A 638 17.33 -15.62 -6.24
N ALA A 639 17.62 -14.33 -6.09
CA ALA A 639 17.17 -13.29 -7.01
C ALA A 639 17.58 -13.57 -8.48
N CYS A 640 16.79 -13.06 -9.43
CA CYS A 640 17.04 -13.20 -10.86
C CYS A 640 18.26 -12.39 -11.33
N PRO A 641 18.90 -12.77 -12.45
CA PRO A 641 19.79 -11.86 -13.19
C PRO A 641 19.05 -10.60 -13.64
N LEU A 642 19.71 -9.44 -13.58
CA LEU A 642 19.09 -8.16 -13.99
C LEU A 642 18.74 -8.14 -15.49
N GLY A 643 19.37 -8.96 -16.33
CA GLY A 643 18.96 -9.14 -17.73
C GLY A 643 17.56 -9.76 -17.95
N GLN A 644 16.75 -9.90 -16.90
CA GLN A 644 15.34 -10.27 -16.95
C GLN A 644 14.38 -9.09 -16.73
N THR A 645 14.86 -7.91 -16.34
CA THR A 645 14.05 -6.68 -16.16
C THR A 645 13.95 -5.86 -17.45
N VAL A 646 14.08 -6.51 -18.61
CA VAL A 646 14.04 -5.88 -19.94
C VAL A 646 12.68 -5.20 -20.18
N ASP A 647 12.72 -4.04 -20.84
CA ASP A 647 11.54 -3.32 -21.37
C ASP A 647 10.58 -2.71 -20.31
N GLU A 648 10.99 -2.71 -19.04
CA GLU A 648 10.24 -2.20 -17.89
C GLU A 648 10.05 -0.66 -17.87
N ARG A 649 10.90 0.11 -18.56
CA ARG A 649 10.82 1.59 -18.68
C ARG A 649 10.24 2.08 -20.02
N SER A 650 9.80 1.21 -20.94
CA SER A 650 9.22 1.65 -22.24
C SER A 650 7.96 2.50 -22.08
N GLU A 651 7.14 2.23 -21.06
CA GLU A 651 5.97 3.05 -20.69
C GLU A 651 6.33 4.28 -19.81
N LYS A 652 7.62 4.49 -19.52
CA LYS A 652 8.13 5.59 -18.70
C LYS A 652 8.98 6.55 -19.56
N ASP A 653 10.19 6.83 -19.12
CA ASP A 653 11.28 7.63 -19.66
C ASP A 653 12.27 6.83 -20.55
N GLY A 654 12.19 5.49 -20.60
CA GLY A 654 12.96 4.66 -21.54
C GLY A 654 14.46 4.53 -21.21
N PRO A 655 15.40 4.93 -22.11
CA PRO A 655 16.83 4.76 -21.89
C PRO A 655 17.53 5.72 -20.91
N ALA A 656 16.81 6.58 -20.17
CA ALA A 656 17.33 7.43 -19.08
C ALA A 656 18.85 7.79 -19.14
N PRO A 657 19.31 8.64 -20.08
CA PRO A 657 20.72 9.06 -20.10
C PRO A 657 21.02 10.06 -18.97
N GLU A 658 21.86 9.63 -18.04
CA GLU A 658 22.30 10.30 -16.81
C GLU A 658 23.47 11.27 -17.12
N ALA A 659 24.68 11.00 -16.65
CA ALA A 659 25.86 11.82 -16.91
C ALA A 659 26.20 12.02 -18.41
N ILE A 660 26.71 13.21 -18.75
CA ILE A 660 27.37 13.55 -20.03
C ILE A 660 28.64 14.39 -19.83
N VAL A 661 29.72 13.95 -20.47
CA VAL A 661 31.02 14.65 -20.47
C VAL A 661 31.60 14.78 -21.86
N ALA A 662 32.39 15.83 -22.08
CA ALA A 662 33.08 16.07 -23.35
C ALA A 662 34.57 16.35 -23.17
N GLY A 663 35.35 15.98 -24.19
CA GLY A 663 36.80 16.19 -24.22
C GLY A 663 37.46 15.68 -25.50
N LYS A 664 38.80 15.68 -25.55
CA LYS A 664 39.55 15.39 -26.79
C LYS A 664 40.26 14.05 -26.79
N ALA A 665 40.02 13.27 -27.85
CA ALA A 665 40.73 12.03 -28.13
C ALA A 665 41.15 11.97 -29.60
N CYS A 666 42.42 11.64 -29.87
CA CYS A 666 42.95 11.49 -31.23
C CYS A 666 42.74 12.72 -32.16
N GLY A 667 42.58 13.91 -31.57
CA GLY A 667 42.29 15.18 -32.25
C GLY A 667 40.80 15.48 -32.39
N SER A 668 39.92 14.46 -32.36
CA SER A 668 38.47 14.64 -32.37
C SER A 668 37.97 15.19 -31.03
N LEU A 669 36.83 15.86 -31.07
CA LEU A 669 36.04 16.25 -29.91
C LEU A 669 34.97 15.18 -29.71
N LEU A 670 34.91 14.59 -28.53
CA LEU A 670 33.95 13.55 -28.19
C LEU A 670 32.93 14.04 -27.17
N ALA A 671 31.73 13.49 -27.25
CA ALA A 671 30.77 13.43 -26.16
C ALA A 671 30.65 11.98 -25.69
N VAL A 672 30.59 11.78 -24.38
CA VAL A 672 30.40 10.47 -23.75
C VAL A 672 29.29 10.61 -22.72
N THR A 673 28.30 9.72 -22.79
CA THR A 673 27.10 9.73 -21.96
C THR A 673 26.75 8.31 -21.56
N ALA A 674 26.20 8.12 -20.36
CA ALA A 674 25.83 6.81 -19.84
C ALA A 674 24.35 6.80 -19.42
N THR A 675 23.71 5.64 -19.49
CA THR A 675 22.31 5.49 -19.09
C THR A 675 22.18 5.01 -17.65
N GLU A 676 21.39 5.73 -16.87
CA GLU A 676 20.73 5.25 -15.64
C GLU A 676 20.11 3.88 -15.92
N LYS A 677 20.10 2.99 -14.92
CA LYS A 677 19.45 1.67 -14.88
C LYS A 677 19.83 0.65 -15.95
N GLN A 678 20.09 0.97 -17.21
CA GLN A 678 20.57 0.00 -18.20
C GLN A 678 22.10 0.01 -18.35
N SER A 679 22.78 0.91 -17.64
CA SER A 679 24.24 1.00 -17.52
C SER A 679 24.98 0.87 -18.87
N THR A 680 24.46 1.56 -19.88
CA THR A 680 24.97 1.56 -21.27
C THR A 680 25.64 2.90 -21.57
N ILE A 681 26.91 2.87 -21.96
CA ILE A 681 27.69 4.07 -22.31
C ILE A 681 27.78 4.23 -23.83
N PHE A 682 27.46 5.43 -24.31
CA PHE A 682 27.47 5.86 -25.69
C PHE A 682 28.58 6.89 -25.92
N VAL A 683 29.35 6.72 -26.99
CA VAL A 683 30.47 7.61 -27.35
C VAL A 683 30.25 8.18 -28.73
N TYR A 684 30.03 9.48 -28.82
CA TYR A 684 29.83 10.23 -30.07
C TYR A 684 31.09 11.02 -30.44
N ASP A 685 31.47 11.00 -31.73
CA ASP A 685 32.31 12.04 -32.32
C ASP A 685 31.42 13.25 -32.64
N ILE A 686 31.68 14.38 -31.98
CA ILE A 686 30.97 15.65 -32.16
C ILE A 686 31.81 16.71 -32.87
N SER A 687 32.93 16.33 -33.49
CA SER A 687 33.77 17.24 -34.30
C SER A 687 33.01 17.89 -35.47
N ASN A 688 31.91 17.27 -35.93
CA ASN A 688 30.90 17.92 -36.74
C ASN A 688 29.61 18.08 -35.92
N ILE A 689 29.48 19.21 -35.22
CA ILE A 689 28.39 19.48 -34.25
C ILE A 689 26.97 19.42 -34.85
N ASN A 690 26.83 19.57 -36.17
CA ASN A 690 25.55 19.50 -36.89
C ASN A 690 25.18 18.07 -37.35
N SER A 691 26.11 17.13 -37.23
CA SER A 691 25.92 15.72 -37.56
C SER A 691 26.91 14.86 -36.75
N PRO A 692 26.74 14.77 -35.42
CA PRO A 692 27.46 13.81 -34.59
C PRO A 692 27.43 12.39 -35.16
N THR A 693 28.45 11.61 -34.84
CA THR A 693 28.57 10.21 -35.27
C THR A 693 28.79 9.31 -34.07
N LEU A 694 27.85 8.41 -33.79
CA LEU A 694 28.04 7.38 -32.77
C LEU A 694 29.20 6.45 -33.15
N LEU A 695 30.21 6.37 -32.30
CA LEU A 695 31.41 5.54 -32.50
C LEU A 695 31.32 4.21 -31.75
N PHE A 696 30.87 4.24 -30.50
CA PHE A 696 30.88 3.08 -29.61
C PHE A 696 29.64 3.04 -28.72
N VAL A 697 29.13 1.83 -28.51
CA VAL A 697 28.16 1.50 -27.47
C VAL A 697 28.77 0.37 -26.63
N LYS A 698 28.74 0.49 -25.31
CA LYS A 698 29.26 -0.53 -24.36
C LYS A 698 28.31 -0.64 -23.17
N GLN A 699 28.25 -1.82 -22.57
CA GLN A 699 27.54 -2.02 -21.31
C GLN A 699 28.60 -2.08 -20.18
N LEU A 700 28.35 -1.36 -19.07
CA LEU A 700 29.29 -1.13 -17.97
C LEU A 700 29.35 -2.32 -16.99
N SER A 701 28.25 -3.04 -16.80
CA SER A 701 28.09 -4.29 -16.04
C SER A 701 27.64 -5.51 -16.87
N PRO A 702 28.44 -6.05 -17.83
CA PRO A 702 27.99 -7.18 -18.66
C PRO A 702 27.67 -8.47 -17.88
N SER A 703 28.08 -8.57 -16.62
CA SER A 703 27.73 -9.70 -15.75
C SER A 703 26.24 -9.73 -15.39
N SER A 704 25.56 -8.58 -15.41
CA SER A 704 24.13 -8.41 -15.11
C SER A 704 23.21 -9.24 -16.03
N GLU A 705 23.67 -9.56 -17.25
CA GLU A 705 22.95 -10.43 -18.21
C GLU A 705 22.67 -11.84 -17.64
N THR A 706 23.58 -12.38 -16.83
CA THR A 706 23.60 -13.82 -16.46
C THR A 706 23.73 -14.11 -14.97
N LYS A 707 23.94 -13.09 -14.13
CA LYS A 707 24.06 -13.21 -12.68
C LYS A 707 23.18 -12.18 -11.99
N ASN A 708 22.63 -12.53 -10.82
CA ASN A 708 22.07 -11.53 -9.93
C ASN A 708 23.18 -10.61 -9.34
N PRO A 709 22.83 -9.42 -8.83
CA PRO A 709 23.83 -8.42 -8.45
C PRO A 709 24.73 -8.87 -7.32
N GLY A 710 24.18 -9.53 -6.29
CA GLY A 710 24.94 -10.04 -5.15
C GLY A 710 26.01 -11.07 -5.56
N VAL A 711 25.70 -11.98 -6.48
CA VAL A 711 26.67 -12.95 -7.03
C VAL A 711 27.71 -12.22 -7.90
N ALA A 712 27.27 -11.31 -8.77
CA ALA A 712 28.17 -10.54 -9.62
C ALA A 712 29.14 -9.67 -8.80
N TYR A 713 28.68 -9.08 -7.70
CA TYR A 713 29.45 -8.25 -6.76
C TYR A 713 30.47 -9.08 -5.97
N ALA A 714 30.05 -10.23 -5.41
CA ALA A 714 30.92 -11.15 -4.69
C ALA A 714 32.10 -11.63 -5.57
N ASP A 715 31.83 -11.89 -6.86
CA ASP A 715 32.83 -12.26 -7.87
C ASP A 715 33.68 -11.08 -8.39
N ARG A 716 33.45 -9.84 -7.91
CA ARG A 716 34.07 -8.61 -8.42
C ARG A 716 33.89 -8.43 -9.93
N SER A 717 32.72 -8.83 -10.42
CA SER A 717 32.33 -8.88 -11.84
C SER A 717 31.17 -7.94 -12.18
N LEU A 718 30.35 -7.53 -11.20
CA LEU A 718 29.36 -6.45 -11.34
C LEU A 718 30.07 -5.15 -11.72
N GLY A 719 29.54 -4.42 -12.68
CA GLY A 719 30.04 -3.12 -13.06
C GLY A 719 29.23 -1.97 -12.53
N GLU A 720 29.44 -0.81 -13.13
CA GLU A 720 28.57 0.32 -12.87
C GLU A 720 27.17 -0.06 -13.30
N ILE A 721 26.25 0.09 -12.35
CA ILE A 721 24.81 0.19 -12.53
C ILE A 721 24.47 1.50 -11.81
N ASP A 722 23.61 2.33 -12.41
CA ASP A 722 23.42 3.74 -12.04
C ASP A 722 24.72 4.59 -12.05
N PRO A 723 25.18 4.99 -13.25
CA PRO A 723 26.39 5.81 -13.42
C PRO A 723 26.12 7.32 -13.18
N GLU A 724 25.96 7.72 -11.93
CA GLU A 724 25.78 9.12 -11.46
C GLU A 724 26.83 10.11 -12.01
N ALA A 725 28.08 9.69 -12.08
CA ALA A 725 29.20 10.63 -12.14
C ALA A 725 30.21 10.26 -13.22
N MET A 726 30.63 11.23 -14.04
CA MET A 726 31.64 11.02 -15.06
C MET A 726 32.69 12.13 -15.14
N ILE A 727 33.93 11.75 -15.47
CA ILE A 727 35.04 12.68 -15.74
C ILE A 727 35.72 12.30 -17.06
N PHE A 728 35.76 13.21 -18.02
CA PHE A 728 36.59 13.03 -19.21
C PHE A 728 38.06 13.37 -18.90
N LEU A 729 38.96 12.43 -19.17
CA LEU A 729 40.41 12.58 -19.01
C LEU A 729 41.09 12.75 -20.36
N ASP A 730 41.49 13.99 -20.70
CA ASP A 730 42.36 14.25 -21.85
C ASP A 730 43.70 13.50 -21.74
N ALA A 731 44.29 13.14 -22.88
CA ALA A 731 45.51 12.32 -22.96
C ALA A 731 46.74 12.91 -22.23
N ALA A 732 46.80 14.23 -22.06
CA ALA A 732 47.86 14.93 -21.31
C ALA A 732 47.75 14.73 -19.78
N HIS A 733 46.57 14.37 -19.31
CA HIS A 733 46.19 14.38 -17.89
C HIS A 733 45.97 12.97 -17.33
N SER A 734 45.49 12.07 -18.19
CA SER A 734 45.47 10.62 -17.97
C SER A 734 46.88 10.07 -17.74
N PRO A 735 47.13 9.30 -16.66
CA PRO A 735 48.45 8.71 -16.39
C PRO A 735 48.85 7.65 -17.44
N SER A 736 47.88 7.10 -18.19
CA SER A 736 48.13 6.15 -19.28
C SER A 736 48.69 6.80 -20.57
N GLY A 737 48.70 8.14 -20.65
CA GLY A 737 49.03 8.89 -21.86
C GLY A 737 48.00 8.76 -23.00
N LYS A 738 46.82 8.19 -22.71
CA LYS A 738 45.67 8.07 -23.63
C LYS A 738 44.46 8.76 -23.02
N ALA A 739 43.62 9.35 -23.86
CA ALA A 739 42.33 9.85 -23.40
C ALA A 739 41.46 8.71 -22.84
N GLY A 740 40.61 9.01 -21.88
CA GLY A 740 39.71 8.05 -21.24
C GLY A 740 38.58 8.75 -20.50
N VAL A 741 37.68 7.97 -19.91
CA VAL A 741 36.60 8.46 -19.05
C VAL A 741 36.67 7.68 -17.74
N MET A 742 36.52 8.39 -16.62
CA MET A 742 36.20 7.79 -15.33
C MET A 742 34.69 7.84 -15.15
N VAL A 743 34.12 6.79 -14.59
CA VAL A 743 32.71 6.67 -14.21
C VAL A 743 32.70 6.30 -12.72
N GLY A 744 31.82 6.92 -11.96
CA GLY A 744 31.36 6.52 -10.63
C GLY A 744 29.84 6.36 -10.66
N GLY A 745 29.29 5.68 -9.66
CA GLY A 745 27.90 5.26 -9.69
C GLY A 745 27.37 4.74 -8.36
N TYR A 746 26.04 4.65 -8.28
CA TYR A 746 25.27 4.46 -7.07
C TYR A 746 25.14 3.00 -6.63
N GLU A 747 24.68 2.86 -5.39
CA GLU A 747 24.40 1.62 -4.66
C GLU A 747 23.71 2.10 -3.36
N LEU A 748 22.43 1.85 -3.02
CA LEU A 748 21.81 2.22 -1.70
C LEU A 748 21.04 1.03 -1.05
N ALA A 749 20.47 1.06 0.18
CA ALA A 749 21.06 1.05 1.55
C ALA A 749 20.57 -0.25 2.26
N ILE A 750 21.01 -0.76 3.43
CA ILE A 750 21.17 -0.19 4.78
C ILE A 750 21.97 -1.19 5.67
N ARG A 751 22.98 -0.75 6.45
CA ARG A 751 23.19 -1.13 7.90
C ARG A 751 24.45 -0.52 8.56
N ARG A 752 24.26 0.18 9.69
CA ARG A 752 25.27 0.34 10.76
C ARG A 752 25.82 -1.03 11.20
N GLY A 753 27.15 -1.18 11.21
CA GLY A 753 27.87 -2.44 11.43
C GLY A 753 28.02 -2.90 12.90
N LEU A 754 28.68 -4.05 13.09
CA LEU A 754 28.81 -4.75 14.39
C LEU A 754 29.45 -3.88 15.49
N ARG A 755 30.24 -2.89 15.11
CA ARG A 755 31.03 -2.00 15.99
C ARG A 755 30.19 -1.25 17.04
N GLU A 756 28.95 -0.87 16.71
CA GLU A 756 28.05 -0.19 17.67
C GLU A 756 27.46 -1.14 18.72
N LEU A 757 27.53 -2.45 18.49
CA LEU A 757 26.90 -3.47 19.33
C LEU A 757 27.86 -4.12 20.34
N LEU A 758 29.18 -3.90 20.21
CA LEU A 758 30.22 -4.56 21.01
C LEU A 758 30.96 -3.60 21.95
N GLN A 759 30.92 -3.89 23.24
CA GLN A 759 31.72 -3.23 24.29
C GLN A 759 32.83 -4.17 24.78
N ILE A 760 34.08 -3.72 24.74
CA ILE A 760 35.25 -4.49 25.19
C ILE A 760 35.80 -3.90 26.50
N ASP A 761 35.90 -4.72 27.54
CA ASP A 761 36.50 -4.32 28.83
C ASP A 761 38.02 -4.26 28.72
N GLN A 762 38.57 -3.04 28.62
CA GLN A 762 40.02 -2.84 28.49
C GLN A 762 40.77 -3.00 29.83
N PRO A 763 41.82 -3.81 29.91
CA PRO A 763 42.65 -3.94 31.09
C PRO A 763 43.57 -2.72 31.21
N LYS A 764 43.44 -1.98 32.31
CA LYS A 764 44.27 -0.79 32.58
C LYS A 764 45.59 -1.09 33.28
N GLU A 765 45.86 -2.37 33.56
CA GLU A 765 46.99 -2.85 34.35
C GLU A 765 48.06 -3.51 33.46
N GLU A 766 49.33 -3.42 33.87
CA GLU A 766 50.44 -4.07 33.18
C GLU A 766 50.33 -5.60 33.23
N LEU A 767 50.62 -6.28 32.12
CA LEU A 767 50.68 -7.74 32.07
C LEU A 767 52.13 -8.21 32.19
N GLN A 768 52.49 -8.79 33.34
CA GLN A 768 53.86 -9.21 33.64
C GLN A 768 54.26 -10.48 32.86
N PRO A 769 55.57 -10.76 32.67
CA PRO A 769 56.04 -12.00 32.05
C PRO A 769 55.46 -13.27 32.70
N GLY A 770 54.74 -14.06 31.91
CA GLY A 770 54.06 -15.29 32.34
C GLY A 770 52.65 -15.09 32.91
N GLU A 771 52.13 -13.87 32.96
CA GLU A 771 50.82 -13.54 33.51
C GLU A 771 49.69 -13.67 32.46
N ARG A 772 48.49 -14.05 32.93
CA ARG A 772 47.25 -14.16 32.15
C ARG A 772 46.23 -13.11 32.58
N LYS A 773 45.51 -12.52 31.63
CA LYS A 773 44.38 -11.62 31.90
C LYS A 773 43.18 -11.97 31.03
N ALA A 774 42.02 -12.12 31.65
CA ALA A 774 40.75 -12.29 30.95
C ALA A 774 40.25 -10.93 30.41
N ILE A 775 39.74 -10.92 29.18
CA ILE A 775 39.06 -9.81 28.51
C ILE A 775 37.61 -10.20 28.32
N THR A 776 36.69 -9.39 28.83
CA THR A 776 35.25 -9.56 28.57
C THR A 776 34.85 -8.71 27.37
N VAL A 777 34.08 -9.31 26.47
CA VAL A 777 33.37 -8.62 25.39
C VAL A 777 31.88 -8.79 25.64
N THR A 778 31.17 -7.68 25.74
CA THR A 778 29.71 -7.63 25.89
C THR A 778 29.11 -7.21 24.56
N CYS A 779 28.13 -7.97 24.08
CA CYS A 779 27.31 -7.61 22.93
C CYS A 779 25.91 -7.24 23.39
N THR A 780 25.39 -6.09 22.95
CA THR A 780 24.02 -5.63 23.25
C THR A 780 23.35 -5.15 21.95
N PRO A 781 22.75 -6.06 21.15
CA PRO A 781 22.12 -5.69 19.89
C PRO A 781 20.86 -4.83 20.11
N GLY A 782 20.80 -3.65 19.50
CA GLY A 782 19.62 -2.77 19.55
C GLY A 782 18.50 -3.10 18.55
N ARG A 783 18.72 -4.06 17.64
CA ARG A 783 17.79 -4.51 16.58
C ARG A 783 18.18 -5.90 16.06
N VAL A 784 17.33 -6.51 15.23
CA VAL A 784 17.64 -7.77 14.52
C VAL A 784 18.93 -7.61 13.70
N PHE A 785 19.86 -8.56 13.84
CA PHE A 785 21.21 -8.44 13.31
C PHE A 785 21.85 -9.82 13.08
N GLU A 786 22.62 -10.00 12.02
CA GLU A 786 23.37 -11.24 11.77
C GLU A 786 24.73 -10.90 11.18
N ALA A 787 25.81 -11.43 11.76
CA ALA A 787 27.17 -11.25 11.23
C ALA A 787 28.07 -12.45 11.54
N SER A 788 28.98 -12.74 10.60
CA SER A 788 29.95 -13.84 10.70
C SER A 788 31.26 -13.58 9.93
N SER A 789 31.92 -12.45 10.17
CA SER A 789 33.22 -12.13 9.51
C SER A 789 34.04 -11.05 10.21
N GLU A 790 33.41 -9.99 10.72
CA GLU A 790 34.08 -8.90 11.47
C GLU A 790 34.81 -9.44 12.73
N GLY A 791 35.92 -8.82 13.12
CA GLY A 791 36.78 -9.37 14.16
C GLY A 791 37.47 -8.34 15.07
N ILE A 792 37.77 -8.78 16.29
CA ILE A 792 38.46 -7.97 17.31
C ILE A 792 39.97 -8.09 17.10
N ALA A 793 40.65 -6.97 16.96
CA ALA A 793 42.10 -6.88 16.89
C ALA A 793 42.72 -6.71 18.28
N LEU A 794 43.95 -7.19 18.46
CA LEU A 794 44.73 -6.96 19.68
C LEU A 794 46.04 -6.26 19.32
N GLN A 795 46.22 -5.03 19.81
CA GLN A 795 47.51 -4.34 19.77
C GLN A 795 48.26 -4.54 21.10
N ILE A 796 49.58 -4.60 21.02
CA ILE A 796 50.48 -4.75 22.16
C ILE A 796 51.47 -3.59 22.15
N PHE A 797 51.56 -2.86 23.25
CA PHE A 797 52.49 -1.74 23.40
C PHE A 797 53.66 -2.11 24.31
N ASP A 798 54.88 -1.89 23.83
CA ASP A 798 56.08 -1.97 24.66
C ASP A 798 56.11 -0.79 25.65
N GLN A 799 56.38 -1.07 26.92
CA GLN A 799 56.27 -0.07 27.99
C GLN A 799 57.49 0.86 28.11
N LEU A 800 58.64 0.50 27.55
CA LEU A 800 59.86 1.32 27.65
C LEU A 800 59.97 2.34 26.51
N SER A 801 59.51 1.97 25.32
CA SER A 801 59.47 2.83 24.12
C SER A 801 58.12 3.54 23.93
N GLY A 802 57.02 2.93 24.39
CA GLY A 802 55.66 3.39 24.08
C GLY A 802 55.19 3.06 22.66
N GLU A 803 56.04 2.43 21.83
CA GLU A 803 55.72 2.04 20.46
C GLU A 803 54.81 0.79 20.44
N SER A 804 53.95 0.69 19.43
CA SER A 804 53.21 -0.54 19.15
C SER A 804 54.16 -1.59 18.58
N VAL A 805 54.06 -2.81 19.09
CA VAL A 805 54.82 -3.95 18.56
C VAL A 805 53.99 -4.58 17.45
N ASP A 806 54.51 -4.55 16.20
CA ASP A 806 53.92 -5.30 15.09
C ASP A 806 54.06 -6.81 15.35
N HIS A 807 53.03 -7.36 16.00
CA HIS A 807 52.79 -8.78 16.13
C HIS A 807 51.61 -9.18 15.26
N ARG A 808 51.85 -10.18 14.40
CA ARG A 808 50.86 -10.78 13.51
C ARG A 808 49.87 -11.69 14.27
N ILE A 809 49.21 -11.14 15.28
CA ILE A 809 48.07 -11.77 15.94
C ILE A 809 46.86 -11.55 15.02
N PRO A 810 46.29 -12.60 14.42
CA PRO A 810 45.15 -12.45 13.53
C PRO A 810 43.90 -12.00 14.32
N PRO A 811 43.01 -11.20 13.71
CA PRO A 811 41.80 -10.73 14.36
C PRO A 811 40.90 -11.91 14.74
N MET A 812 40.30 -11.82 15.93
CA MET A 812 39.36 -12.82 16.44
C MET A 812 37.99 -12.60 15.79
N ARG A 813 37.60 -13.49 14.88
CA ARG A 813 36.28 -13.46 14.22
C ARG A 813 35.17 -13.51 15.26
N VAL A 814 34.16 -12.65 15.11
CA VAL A 814 32.93 -12.65 15.93
C VAL A 814 31.81 -13.32 15.14
N ALA A 815 30.95 -14.05 15.83
CA ALA A 815 29.70 -14.56 15.30
C ALA A 815 28.55 -14.16 16.22
N LEU A 816 27.44 -13.69 15.64
CA LEU A 816 26.26 -13.21 16.36
C LEU A 816 25.04 -13.29 15.47
N THR A 817 23.94 -13.81 16.02
CA THR A 817 22.59 -13.58 15.49
C THR A 817 21.78 -12.88 16.58
N ALA A 818 21.02 -11.85 16.25
CA ALA A 818 20.14 -11.13 17.15
C ALA A 818 18.73 -11.14 16.58
N VAL A 819 17.74 -11.57 17.37
CA VAL A 819 16.34 -11.66 16.95
C VAL A 819 15.42 -11.12 18.04
N TYR A 820 14.26 -10.58 17.65
CA TYR A 820 13.17 -10.34 18.59
C TYR A 820 12.49 -11.66 18.96
N ASN A 821 11.75 -11.67 20.07
CA ASN A 821 10.78 -12.72 20.35
C ASN A 821 9.65 -12.70 19.31
N THR A 822 9.11 -13.87 19.03
CA THR A 822 7.94 -14.06 18.19
C THR A 822 6.86 -14.80 18.98
N PHE A 823 5.61 -14.41 18.74
CA PHE A 823 4.45 -15.09 19.31
C PHE A 823 3.35 -15.21 18.26
N GLN A 824 2.47 -16.20 18.45
CA GLN A 824 1.29 -16.41 17.60
C GLN A 824 0.02 -16.33 18.44
N VAL A 825 -0.98 -15.59 17.93
CA VAL A 825 -2.32 -15.53 18.52
C VAL A 825 -3.32 -16.31 17.68
N THR A 826 -4.06 -17.23 18.29
CA THR A 826 -5.05 -18.07 17.59
C THR A 826 -6.43 -17.99 18.27
N PRO A 827 -7.49 -17.54 17.59
CA PRO A 827 -7.51 -17.01 16.22
C PRO A 827 -6.83 -15.63 16.11
N PRO A 828 -6.27 -15.26 14.93
CA PRO A 828 -5.47 -14.03 14.81
C PRO A 828 -6.30 -12.74 14.68
N ARG A 829 -7.55 -12.81 14.18
CA ARG A 829 -8.39 -11.63 13.85
C ARG A 829 -9.34 -11.20 14.97
N GLY A 830 -9.01 -11.49 16.23
CA GLY A 830 -9.88 -11.22 17.37
C GLY A 830 -10.92 -12.31 17.67
N LEU A 831 -11.73 -12.08 18.70
CA LEU A 831 -12.87 -12.92 19.08
C LEU A 831 -14.20 -12.20 18.83
N ASN A 832 -15.02 -12.76 17.95
CA ASN A 832 -16.41 -12.38 17.76
C ASN A 832 -17.32 -13.34 18.54
N PHE A 833 -18.12 -12.83 19.46
CA PHE A 833 -19.07 -13.56 20.29
C PHE A 833 -20.43 -13.78 19.60
N GLY A 834 -20.74 -12.95 18.61
CA GLY A 834 -22.03 -12.88 17.93
C GLY A 834 -23.13 -12.29 18.82
N PRO A 835 -24.41 -12.46 18.43
CA PRO A 835 -25.55 -12.08 19.24
C PRO A 835 -25.67 -12.98 20.48
N VAL A 836 -25.80 -12.36 21.65
CA VAL A 836 -26.03 -13.00 22.96
C VAL A 836 -27.24 -12.34 23.61
N GLU A 837 -28.07 -13.14 24.29
CA GLU A 837 -29.25 -12.65 24.99
C GLU A 837 -28.86 -11.72 26.15
N LYS A 838 -29.49 -10.54 26.22
CA LYS A 838 -29.23 -9.56 27.28
C LYS A 838 -29.37 -10.18 28.68
N GLY A 839 -28.31 -10.10 29.49
CA GLY A 839 -28.22 -10.67 30.83
C GLY A 839 -27.57 -12.05 30.88
N GLU A 840 -27.38 -12.71 29.74
CA GLU A 840 -26.55 -13.92 29.63
C GLU A 840 -25.07 -13.56 29.45
N THR A 841 -24.22 -14.57 29.68
CA THR A 841 -22.77 -14.45 29.49
C THR A 841 -22.28 -15.52 28.53
N GLN A 842 -21.36 -15.16 27.63
CA GLN A 842 -20.74 -16.12 26.71
C GLN A 842 -19.22 -16.06 26.88
N THR A 843 -18.59 -17.22 27.11
CA THR A 843 -17.13 -17.35 27.17
C THR A 843 -16.58 -17.96 25.88
N ARG A 844 -15.57 -17.31 25.31
CA ARG A 844 -14.71 -17.84 24.24
C ARG A 844 -13.26 -17.78 24.69
N SER A 845 -12.35 -18.33 23.91
CA SER A 845 -10.93 -18.24 24.23
C SER A 845 -10.07 -18.10 22.98
N PHE A 846 -8.96 -17.38 23.15
CA PHE A 846 -7.86 -17.35 22.20
C PHE A 846 -6.62 -17.93 22.87
N THR A 847 -5.61 -18.28 22.07
CA THR A 847 -4.37 -18.89 22.55
C THR A 847 -3.20 -18.00 22.16
N ILE A 848 -2.33 -17.66 23.11
CA ILE A 848 -1.03 -17.03 22.86
C ILE A 848 0.02 -18.15 22.92
N ARG A 849 0.76 -18.36 21.84
CA ARG A 849 1.85 -19.34 21.75
C ARG A 849 3.18 -18.63 21.57
N ASN A 850 4.20 -19.03 22.32
CA ASN A 850 5.57 -18.64 22.06
C ASN A 850 6.12 -19.52 20.92
N ASN A 851 6.30 -18.94 19.73
CA ASN A 851 6.97 -19.57 18.60
C ASN A 851 8.39 -19.02 18.37
N GLY A 852 8.90 -18.23 19.32
CA GLY A 852 10.28 -17.79 19.39
C GLY A 852 11.16 -18.75 20.18
N ILE A 853 12.45 -18.43 20.24
CA ILE A 853 13.49 -19.26 20.87
C ILE A 853 13.87 -18.83 22.29
N PHE A 854 13.37 -17.68 22.77
CA PHE A 854 13.56 -17.23 24.15
C PHE A 854 12.22 -17.23 24.91
N ALA A 855 12.29 -17.38 26.22
CA ALA A 855 11.12 -17.23 27.07
C ALA A 855 10.78 -15.75 27.25
N PHE A 856 9.49 -15.40 27.24
CA PHE A 856 9.03 -14.02 27.40
C PHE A 856 7.95 -13.89 28.48
N ASN A 857 7.87 -12.69 29.07
CA ASN A 857 6.69 -12.27 29.82
C ASN A 857 5.64 -11.72 28.85
N TRP A 858 4.36 -11.86 29.18
CA TRP A 858 3.27 -11.25 28.43
C TRP A 858 2.22 -10.66 29.37
N SER A 859 1.52 -9.64 28.91
CA SER A 859 0.48 -8.94 29.66
C SER A 859 -0.63 -8.45 28.73
N LEU A 860 -1.85 -8.41 29.25
CA LEU A 860 -3.06 -7.94 28.60
C LEU A 860 -3.66 -6.81 29.42
N PHE A 861 -4.21 -5.80 28.74
CA PHE A 861 -4.93 -4.68 29.35
C PHE A 861 -5.93 -4.09 28.35
N ASP A 862 -6.83 -3.24 28.84
CA ASP A 862 -7.76 -2.50 27.97
C ASP A 862 -6.95 -1.53 27.09
N TRP A 863 -7.26 -1.50 25.80
CA TRP A 863 -6.68 -0.53 24.86
C TRP A 863 -7.10 0.91 25.18
N ALA A 864 -8.30 1.10 25.76
CA ALA A 864 -8.83 2.41 26.10
C ALA A 864 -8.34 2.97 27.45
N ASP A 865 -7.86 2.11 28.35
CA ASP A 865 -7.32 2.48 29.68
C ASP A 865 -6.00 1.73 29.95
N PRO A 866 -4.90 2.09 29.26
CA PRO A 866 -3.62 1.42 29.43
C PRO A 866 -2.95 1.74 30.77
N PRO A 867 -2.22 0.77 31.36
CA PRO A 867 -1.50 1.00 32.61
C PRO A 867 -0.28 1.90 32.39
N SER A 868 0.12 2.64 33.43
CA SER A 868 1.37 3.39 33.40
C SER A 868 2.58 2.44 33.34
N PHE A 869 3.38 2.55 32.29
CA PHE A 869 4.63 1.80 32.12
C PHE A 869 5.73 2.36 33.03
N GLY A 870 6.67 1.50 33.45
CA GLY A 870 7.85 1.92 34.22
C GLY A 870 8.91 2.61 33.35
N GLU A 871 9.97 3.15 33.97
CA GLU A 871 11.12 3.75 33.25
C GLU A 871 11.79 2.74 32.29
N ASP A 872 11.70 1.45 32.60
CA ASP A 872 12.23 0.35 31.78
C ASP A 872 11.30 -0.08 30.62
N GLY A 873 10.19 0.64 30.38
CA GLY A 873 9.25 0.33 29.29
C GLY A 873 8.37 -0.93 29.50
N GLN A 874 8.41 -1.54 30.69
CA GLN A 874 7.59 -2.71 31.02
C GLN A 874 6.30 -2.30 31.78
N PRO A 875 5.13 -2.91 31.46
CA PRO A 875 3.89 -2.69 32.20
C PRO A 875 3.87 -3.48 33.52
N PRO A 876 3.13 -3.02 34.55
CA PRO A 876 3.03 -3.72 35.83
C PRO A 876 2.33 -5.08 35.68
N LEU A 877 3.02 -6.16 36.04
CA LEU A 877 2.45 -7.51 36.04
C LEU A 877 1.45 -7.69 37.19
N SER A 878 0.20 -8.04 36.84
CA SER A 878 -1.00 -8.23 37.71
C SER A 878 -1.76 -6.93 38.08
N LYS A 879 -3.10 -6.90 38.04
CA LYS A 879 -4.06 -7.90 38.58
C LYS A 879 -5.08 -8.44 37.56
N ASN A 880 -5.62 -9.62 37.85
CA ASN A 880 -6.91 -10.08 37.32
C ASN A 880 -8.08 -9.35 38.04
N PRO A 881 -9.22 -9.06 37.38
CA PRO A 881 -9.49 -9.16 35.95
C PRO A 881 -9.13 -7.88 35.17
N VAL A 882 -8.91 -8.02 33.87
CA VAL A 882 -9.02 -6.92 32.91
C VAL A 882 -10.42 -6.98 32.31
N ALA A 883 -11.09 -5.83 32.23
CA ALA A 883 -12.34 -5.67 31.52
C ALA A 883 -12.13 -4.59 30.45
N ALA A 884 -12.43 -4.92 29.20
CA ALA A 884 -12.52 -3.96 28.10
C ALA A 884 -13.99 -3.88 27.72
N GLY A 885 -14.66 -2.79 28.07
CA GLY A 885 -16.13 -2.71 28.02
C GLY A 885 -16.80 -3.91 28.72
N PRO A 886 -17.74 -4.63 28.08
CA PRO A 886 -18.41 -5.81 28.65
C PRO A 886 -17.57 -7.11 28.59
N PHE A 887 -16.33 -7.08 28.11
CA PHE A 887 -15.50 -8.28 27.93
C PHE A 887 -14.51 -8.46 29.08
N ASN A 888 -14.70 -9.49 29.89
CA ASN A 888 -13.83 -9.87 31.02
C ASN A 888 -12.76 -10.90 30.58
N VAL A 889 -11.48 -10.58 30.75
CA VAL A 889 -10.33 -11.37 30.22
C VAL A 889 -9.52 -12.01 31.35
N LYS A 890 -9.20 -13.32 31.24
CA LYS A 890 -8.36 -14.10 32.19
C LYS A 890 -7.66 -15.31 31.52
N PRO A 891 -6.41 -15.66 31.89
CA PRO A 891 -5.47 -14.87 32.67
C PRO A 891 -5.02 -13.61 31.91
N THR A 892 -4.64 -12.56 32.65
CA THR A 892 -4.25 -11.27 32.07
C THR A 892 -2.75 -11.07 31.94
N SER A 893 -1.93 -11.97 32.50
CA SER A 893 -0.48 -11.94 32.31
C SER A 893 0.13 -13.30 32.66
N GLY A 894 1.37 -13.51 32.21
CA GLY A 894 2.12 -14.73 32.49
C GLY A 894 3.53 -14.68 31.91
N LYS A 895 4.20 -15.83 31.95
CA LYS A 895 5.44 -16.10 31.23
C LYS A 895 5.20 -17.32 30.34
N LEU A 896 5.77 -17.33 29.15
CA LEU A 896 5.80 -18.50 28.26
C LEU A 896 7.25 -18.85 27.93
N ASP A 897 7.64 -20.09 28.19
CA ASP A 897 8.88 -20.65 27.66
C ASP A 897 8.70 -21.00 26.15
N PRO A 898 9.77 -21.21 25.36
CA PRO A 898 9.67 -21.57 23.95
C PRO A 898 8.78 -22.79 23.69
N ASP A 899 7.99 -22.75 22.62
CA ASP A 899 6.98 -23.75 22.25
C ASP A 899 5.83 -23.98 23.27
N GLU A 900 5.75 -23.18 24.33
CA GLU A 900 4.62 -23.16 25.27
C GLU A 900 3.48 -22.29 24.74
N ASP A 901 2.24 -22.62 25.12
CA ASP A 901 1.07 -21.81 24.86
C ASP A 901 0.14 -21.67 26.07
N VAL A 902 -0.61 -20.57 26.11
CA VAL A 902 -1.59 -20.26 27.14
C VAL A 902 -2.92 -19.88 26.51
N GLN A 903 -3.98 -20.52 26.99
CA GLN A 903 -5.35 -20.21 26.62
C GLN A 903 -5.89 -19.06 27.48
N VAL A 904 -6.19 -17.94 26.83
CA VAL A 904 -6.84 -16.76 27.42
C VAL A 904 -8.35 -16.87 27.19
N GLN A 905 -9.11 -16.96 28.28
CA GLN A 905 -10.57 -16.93 28.28
C GLN A 905 -11.07 -15.49 28.33
N VAL A 906 -12.06 -15.20 27.50
CA VAL A 906 -12.75 -13.91 27.43
C VAL A 906 -14.23 -14.18 27.59
N THR A 907 -14.86 -13.55 28.58
CA THR A 907 -16.29 -13.66 28.87
C THR A 907 -16.98 -12.35 28.54
N PHE A 908 -17.85 -12.36 27.55
CA PHE A 908 -18.74 -11.26 27.18
C PHE A 908 -19.97 -11.27 28.10
N GLU A 909 -20.22 -10.16 28.80
CA GLU A 909 -21.40 -9.95 29.64
C GLU A 909 -22.40 -9.05 28.89
N ALA A 910 -23.45 -9.65 28.31
CA ALA A 910 -24.35 -8.95 27.39
C ALA A 910 -25.26 -7.95 28.14
N ALA A 911 -24.90 -6.67 28.14
CA ALA A 911 -25.71 -5.56 28.65
C ALA A 911 -26.44 -4.81 27.51
N GLY A 912 -27.41 -3.94 27.81
CA GLY A 912 -28.07 -3.14 26.76
C GLY A 912 -28.87 -3.94 25.70
N ASP A 913 -29.09 -3.33 24.53
CA ASP A 913 -29.60 -3.92 23.28
C ASP A 913 -28.79 -3.24 22.16
N GLU A 914 -27.48 -3.49 22.14
CA GLU A 914 -26.47 -2.74 21.38
C GLU A 914 -25.28 -3.61 20.96
N ASP A 915 -24.53 -3.12 19.96
CA ASP A 915 -23.31 -3.74 19.46
C ASP A 915 -22.08 -3.21 20.21
N TYR A 916 -21.23 -4.12 20.67
CA TYR A 916 -19.98 -3.80 21.35
C TYR A 916 -18.78 -4.15 20.48
N ASP A 917 -17.92 -3.15 20.29
CA ASP A 917 -16.55 -3.27 19.79
C ASP A 917 -15.60 -2.81 20.91
N SER A 918 -14.59 -3.61 21.22
CA SER A 918 -13.57 -3.28 22.21
C SER A 918 -12.23 -3.91 21.80
N LYS A 919 -11.13 -3.26 22.17
CA LYS A 919 -9.78 -3.76 21.89
C LYS A 919 -9.07 -4.04 23.20
N ILE A 920 -8.34 -5.15 23.25
CA ILE A 920 -7.33 -5.38 24.29
C ILE A 920 -5.95 -5.23 23.66
N ALA A 921 -5.02 -4.66 24.41
CA ALA A 921 -3.62 -4.65 24.05
C ALA A 921 -2.95 -5.96 24.51
N ILE A 922 -2.13 -6.53 23.64
CA ILE A 922 -1.23 -7.65 23.94
C ILE A 922 0.20 -7.09 23.97
N TRP A 923 0.78 -7.02 25.16
CA TRP A 923 2.19 -6.70 25.37
C TRP A 923 2.98 -8.00 25.56
N VAL A 924 4.13 -8.10 24.90
CA VAL A 924 5.04 -9.25 24.99
C VAL A 924 6.47 -8.75 25.09
N ASP A 925 7.23 -9.31 26.04
CA ASP A 925 8.60 -8.90 26.35
C ASP A 925 9.55 -9.22 25.18
N GLY A 926 10.29 -8.22 24.70
CA GLY A 926 11.30 -8.38 23.64
C GLY A 926 10.77 -8.66 22.23
N VAL A 927 9.51 -8.33 21.90
CA VAL A 927 9.01 -8.38 20.51
C VAL A 927 9.24 -7.07 19.76
N GLN A 928 9.17 -7.09 18.43
CA GLN A 928 9.26 -5.87 17.62
C GLN A 928 8.01 -5.00 17.82
N GLY A 929 8.20 -3.80 18.36
CA GLY A 929 7.19 -2.76 18.37
C GLY A 929 7.38 -1.78 17.23
N GLU A 930 6.39 -1.61 16.36
CA GLU A 930 6.37 -0.43 15.49
C GLU A 930 5.99 0.81 16.30
N PRO A 931 6.78 1.90 16.21
CA PRO A 931 6.40 3.19 16.77
C PRO A 931 5.38 3.87 15.84
N SER A 932 4.10 3.51 15.96
CA SER A 932 3.03 4.30 15.34
C SER A 932 2.99 5.70 15.97
N PRO A 933 3.00 6.79 15.18
CA PRO A 933 3.02 8.17 15.69
C PRO A 933 1.88 8.50 16.68
N ASP A 934 0.73 7.84 16.53
CA ASP A 934 -0.48 8.07 17.34
C ASP A 934 -0.55 7.20 18.61
N ALA A 935 0.37 6.25 18.81
CA ALA A 935 0.21 5.22 19.86
C ALA A 935 0.54 5.67 21.29
N GLY A 936 1.28 6.77 21.48
CA GLY A 936 1.61 7.32 22.80
C GLY A 936 2.24 6.27 23.74
N GLN A 937 1.54 5.92 24.83
CA GLN A 937 2.00 4.94 25.82
C GLN A 937 1.89 3.47 25.37
N LEU A 938 1.29 3.17 24.21
CA LEU A 938 1.03 1.82 23.71
C LEU A 938 2.11 1.26 22.75
N ALA A 939 3.21 1.99 22.53
CA ALA A 939 4.29 1.54 21.67
C ALA A 939 4.79 0.14 22.07
N GLY A 940 4.84 -0.79 21.10
CA GLY A 940 5.21 -2.20 21.37
C GLY A 940 4.07 -3.15 21.76
N CYS A 941 2.80 -2.73 21.67
CA CYS A 941 1.65 -3.59 21.97
C CYS A 941 0.85 -3.93 20.69
N SER A 942 0.46 -5.19 20.51
CA SER A 942 -0.45 -5.61 19.44
C SER A 942 -1.91 -5.45 19.87
N SER A 943 -2.77 -4.84 19.06
CA SER A 943 -4.21 -4.78 19.35
C SER A 943 -4.91 -6.10 19.02
N TYR A 944 -5.88 -6.50 19.84
CA TYR A 944 -6.71 -7.69 19.62
C TYR A 944 -8.20 -7.36 19.81
N LEU A 945 -8.98 -7.60 18.76
CA LEU A 945 -10.37 -7.16 18.66
C LEU A 945 -11.33 -8.10 19.41
N LEU A 946 -12.27 -7.55 20.17
CA LEU A 946 -13.34 -8.26 20.84
C LEU A 946 -14.67 -7.64 20.37
N THR A 947 -15.51 -8.42 19.70
CA THR A 947 -16.83 -7.97 19.23
C THR A 947 -17.94 -8.86 19.74
N GLY A 948 -19.07 -8.29 20.09
CA GLY A 948 -20.21 -9.00 20.65
C GLY A 948 -21.45 -8.14 20.59
N GLN A 949 -22.57 -8.73 20.22
CA GLN A 949 -23.84 -8.04 20.12
C GLN A 949 -24.72 -8.50 21.28
N SER A 950 -25.26 -7.56 22.05
CA SER A 950 -26.28 -7.88 23.05
C SER A 950 -27.66 -7.66 22.45
N CYS A 951 -28.53 -8.65 22.54
CA CYS A 951 -29.88 -8.58 21.98
C CYS A 951 -30.95 -8.88 23.03
N VAL A 952 -32.00 -8.09 22.99
CA VAL A 952 -33.28 -8.39 23.65
C VAL A 952 -34.13 -9.25 22.73
N PRO A 953 -34.58 -10.45 23.15
CA PRO A 953 -35.51 -11.27 22.37
C PRO A 953 -36.85 -10.56 22.15
N GLY A 954 -37.44 -10.69 20.97
CA GLY A 954 -38.70 -10.05 20.62
C GLY A 954 -39.38 -10.70 19.41
N ILE A 955 -40.59 -10.23 19.10
CA ILE A 955 -41.37 -10.59 17.91
C ILE A 955 -41.73 -9.33 17.13
N ASN A 956 -42.14 -9.50 15.88
CA ASN A 956 -42.76 -8.44 15.10
C ASN A 956 -44.15 -8.12 15.66
N THR A 957 -44.32 -6.88 16.10
CA THR A 957 -45.55 -6.30 16.67
C THR A 957 -46.07 -5.13 15.84
N THR A 958 -45.25 -4.60 14.93
CA THR A 958 -45.48 -3.32 14.22
C THR A 958 -46.01 -3.55 12.80
N ASP A 959 -45.41 -4.49 12.05
CA ASP A 959 -45.94 -4.90 10.76
C ASP A 959 -46.91 -6.08 10.94
N LEU A 960 -48.14 -5.73 11.32
CA LEU A 960 -49.25 -6.67 11.47
C LEU A 960 -49.71 -7.25 10.13
N GLN A 961 -49.36 -6.63 8.99
CA GLN A 961 -49.72 -7.17 7.67
C GLN A 961 -48.99 -8.49 7.41
N THR A 962 -47.74 -8.64 7.89
CA THR A 962 -47.03 -9.94 7.84
C THR A 962 -47.61 -10.99 8.81
N VAL A 963 -48.31 -10.58 9.86
CA VAL A 963 -48.93 -11.51 10.84
C VAL A 963 -50.20 -12.15 10.28
N PHE A 964 -50.98 -11.38 9.53
CA PHE A 964 -52.25 -11.78 8.92
C PHE A 964 -52.15 -11.95 7.39
N GLU A 965 -50.99 -12.35 6.88
CA GLU A 965 -50.69 -12.48 5.44
C GLU A 965 -51.63 -13.42 4.66
N GLU A 966 -52.22 -14.42 5.32
CA GLU A 966 -53.17 -15.37 4.72
C GLU A 966 -54.63 -14.89 4.80
N GLN A 967 -54.91 -13.80 5.52
CA GLN A 967 -56.25 -13.27 5.76
C GLN A 967 -56.49 -11.92 5.09
N PHE A 968 -57.75 -11.49 5.06
CA PHE A 968 -58.08 -10.16 4.54
C PHE A 968 -57.60 -9.10 5.55
N PHE A 969 -56.85 -8.10 5.11
CA PHE A 969 -56.33 -7.04 5.98
C PHE A 969 -56.96 -5.70 5.57
N THR A 970 -57.64 -5.03 6.50
CA THR A 970 -58.28 -3.73 6.25
C THR A 970 -57.97 -2.74 7.35
N ARG A 971 -58.18 -1.45 7.04
CA ARG A 971 -57.97 -0.38 8.02
C ARG A 971 -59.04 -0.39 9.09
N THR A 972 -60.32 -0.44 8.70
CA THR A 972 -61.47 -0.58 9.62
C THR A 972 -62.29 -1.82 9.30
N LEU A 973 -63.13 -2.26 10.25
CA LEU A 973 -64.11 -3.32 10.02
C LEU A 973 -65.24 -2.88 9.06
N GLU A 974 -65.54 -1.57 8.97
CA GLU A 974 -66.53 -1.03 8.02
C GLU A 974 -66.03 -1.14 6.57
N ASP A 975 -64.74 -0.86 6.33
CA ASP A 975 -64.11 -1.01 5.01
C ASP A 975 -64.21 -2.47 4.51
N ALA A 976 -64.01 -3.44 5.40
CA ALA A 976 -64.12 -4.86 5.07
C ALA A 976 -65.52 -5.23 4.55
N ILE A 977 -66.56 -4.75 5.23
CA ILE A 977 -67.96 -4.97 4.85
C ILE A 977 -68.28 -4.30 3.51
N ALA A 978 -67.77 -3.08 3.30
CA ALA A 978 -67.96 -2.34 2.05
C ALA A 978 -67.25 -2.98 0.84
N ILE A 979 -66.04 -3.50 1.03
CA ILE A 979 -65.22 -4.08 -0.04
C ILE A 979 -65.65 -5.51 -0.38
N ALA A 980 -65.91 -6.36 0.64
CA ALA A 980 -66.29 -7.76 0.40
C ALA A 980 -67.76 -7.92 -0.03
N GLY A 981 -68.64 -6.99 0.35
CA GLY A 981 -70.09 -7.09 0.14
C GLY A 981 -70.76 -8.23 0.90
N ARG A 982 -70.03 -8.87 1.82
CA ARG A 982 -70.41 -10.07 2.59
C ARG A 982 -69.74 -10.04 3.96
N LEU A 983 -70.32 -10.75 4.92
CA LEU A 983 -69.81 -10.88 6.30
C LEU A 983 -69.12 -12.25 6.56
N ASP A 984 -68.90 -13.05 5.51
CA ASP A 984 -68.30 -14.39 5.59
C ASP A 984 -66.77 -14.40 5.52
N VAL A 985 -66.15 -13.26 5.20
CA VAL A 985 -64.69 -13.10 5.06
C VAL A 985 -64.00 -13.01 6.43
N ARG A 986 -62.86 -13.71 6.54
CA ARG A 986 -61.95 -13.67 7.68
C ARG A 986 -61.06 -12.44 7.55
N VAL A 987 -61.15 -11.51 8.51
CA VAL A 987 -60.54 -10.18 8.36
C VAL A 987 -59.87 -9.68 9.63
N PHE A 988 -58.68 -9.10 9.49
CA PHE A 988 -58.06 -8.25 10.51
C PHE A 988 -58.32 -6.77 10.20
N SER A 989 -58.79 -6.03 11.21
CA SER A 989 -58.92 -4.58 11.19
C SER A 989 -57.78 -3.95 11.99
N GLU A 990 -56.91 -3.20 11.31
CA GLU A 990 -55.74 -2.54 11.90
C GLU A 990 -56.10 -1.44 12.91
N ALA A 991 -57.05 -0.56 12.58
CA ALA A 991 -57.41 0.56 13.45
C ALA A 991 -58.21 0.10 14.68
N ASP A 992 -58.99 -0.97 14.54
CA ASP A 992 -59.79 -1.53 15.64
C ASP A 992 -58.99 -2.55 16.48
N GLN A 993 -57.87 -3.08 15.95
CA GLN A 993 -57.11 -4.22 16.50
C GLN A 993 -57.99 -5.46 16.73
N ILE A 994 -58.79 -5.83 15.71
CA ILE A 994 -59.74 -6.95 15.78
C ILE A 994 -59.48 -7.94 14.63
N PHE A 995 -59.29 -9.22 14.98
CA PHE A 995 -59.46 -10.33 14.05
C PHE A 995 -60.88 -10.90 14.12
N HIS A 996 -61.63 -10.78 13.01
CA HIS A 996 -63.02 -11.23 12.92
C HIS A 996 -63.13 -12.53 12.13
N PHE A 997 -63.51 -13.62 12.82
CA PHE A 997 -63.82 -14.92 12.22
C PHE A 997 -65.16 -14.92 11.47
N GLY A 998 -66.06 -13.96 11.70
CA GLY A 998 -67.38 -13.93 11.05
C GLY A 998 -68.31 -15.06 11.53
N PRO A 999 -69.39 -15.36 10.79
CA PRO A 999 -70.37 -16.35 11.19
C PRO A 999 -69.83 -17.78 11.00
N VAL A 1000 -69.96 -18.60 12.06
CA VAL A 1000 -69.57 -20.00 12.11
C VAL A 1000 -70.70 -20.83 12.70
N LEU A 1001 -70.88 -22.05 12.20
CA LEU A 1001 -71.93 -22.96 12.62
C LEU A 1001 -71.77 -23.38 14.09
N VAL A 1002 -72.84 -23.19 14.88
CA VAL A 1002 -72.89 -23.61 16.29
C VAL A 1002 -72.78 -25.13 16.44
N LYS A 1003 -71.94 -25.58 17.37
CA LYS A 1003 -71.78 -26.98 17.74
C LYS A 1003 -72.84 -27.43 18.76
N GLU A 1004 -73.83 -28.22 18.32
CA GLU A 1004 -74.85 -28.78 19.23
C GLU A 1004 -74.24 -29.67 20.32
N ARG A 1005 -74.64 -29.45 21.58
CA ARG A 1005 -74.36 -30.37 22.69
C ARG A 1005 -75.45 -31.44 22.82
N GLY A 1006 -75.25 -32.56 22.12
CA GLY A 1006 -75.79 -33.85 22.55
C GLY A 1006 -76.94 -34.45 21.75
N VAL A 1007 -76.62 -35.02 20.59
CA VAL A 1007 -77.37 -36.16 20.02
C VAL A 1007 -76.37 -37.26 19.68
N GLY A 1008 -76.59 -38.48 20.19
CA GLY A 1008 -75.70 -39.61 19.95
C GLY A 1008 -75.80 -40.10 18.51
N THR A 1009 -74.74 -39.93 17.72
CA THR A 1009 -74.71 -40.37 16.32
C THR A 1009 -74.44 -41.87 16.22
N SER A 1010 -75.47 -42.62 15.82
CA SER A 1010 -75.29 -43.93 15.19
C SER A 1010 -74.42 -43.81 13.94
N GLN A 1011 -73.57 -44.81 13.68
CA GLN A 1011 -72.61 -44.81 12.56
C GLN A 1011 -73.24 -44.48 11.19
N PRO A 1012 -72.59 -43.69 10.33
CA PRO A 1012 -72.97 -43.55 8.93
C PRO A 1012 -72.56 -44.80 8.14
N THR A 1013 -73.50 -45.40 7.42
CA THR A 1013 -73.26 -46.51 6.49
C THR A 1013 -73.02 -46.01 5.05
N SER A 1014 -71.97 -45.20 4.82
CA SER A 1014 -71.43 -44.96 3.48
C SER A 1014 -70.02 -44.34 3.51
N PRO A 1015 -69.05 -44.71 2.64
CA PRO A 1015 -67.63 -44.38 2.86
C PRO A 1015 -67.12 -43.04 2.28
N THR A 1016 -67.96 -42.19 1.69
CA THR A 1016 -67.49 -41.05 0.84
C THR A 1016 -68.12 -39.69 1.17
N ALA A 1017 -68.39 -39.41 2.45
CA ALA A 1017 -68.73 -38.07 2.92
C ALA A 1017 -67.96 -37.77 4.23
N GLN A 1018 -67.15 -36.70 4.24
CA GLN A 1018 -66.53 -36.22 5.48
C GLN A 1018 -67.64 -35.67 6.41
N PRO A 1019 -67.54 -35.87 7.73
CA PRO A 1019 -68.42 -35.20 8.68
C PRO A 1019 -68.18 -33.68 8.63
N PRO A 1020 -69.18 -32.85 8.95
CA PRO A 1020 -68.97 -31.40 9.05
C PRO A 1020 -67.97 -31.10 10.16
N GLU A 1021 -66.89 -30.40 9.84
CA GLU A 1021 -65.99 -29.84 10.85
C GLU A 1021 -66.72 -28.71 11.58
N PHE A 1022 -66.79 -28.83 12.91
CA PHE A 1022 -67.37 -27.80 13.77
C PHE A 1022 -66.28 -26.87 14.28
N GLY A 1023 -66.41 -25.58 13.96
CA GLY A 1023 -65.41 -24.55 14.19
C GLY A 1023 -64.49 -24.31 12.99
N VAL A 1024 -63.75 -23.21 13.01
CA VAL A 1024 -62.80 -22.82 11.94
C VAL A 1024 -61.45 -22.48 12.56
N THR A 1025 -60.37 -22.82 11.87
CA THR A 1025 -58.99 -22.60 12.32
C THR A 1025 -58.26 -21.75 11.29
N GLU A 1026 -57.59 -20.70 11.74
CA GLU A 1026 -56.84 -19.74 10.93
C GLU A 1026 -55.35 -19.82 11.32
N ASN A 1027 -54.44 -19.80 10.34
CA ASN A 1027 -53.01 -19.72 10.60
C ASN A 1027 -52.60 -18.24 10.66
N LEU A 1028 -51.88 -17.85 11.70
CA LEU A 1028 -51.24 -16.53 11.83
C LEU A 1028 -49.72 -16.71 11.88
N ARG A 1029 -48.96 -15.79 11.30
CA ARG A 1029 -47.49 -15.85 11.28
C ARG A 1029 -46.91 -14.99 12.40
N LEU A 1030 -46.11 -15.57 13.28
CA LEU A 1030 -45.25 -14.82 14.19
C LEU A 1030 -43.81 -14.85 13.66
N THR A 1031 -43.17 -13.69 13.62
CA THR A 1031 -41.80 -13.49 13.10
C THR A 1031 -40.90 -12.94 14.20
N ASN A 1032 -39.69 -13.47 14.34
CA ASN A 1032 -38.66 -12.95 15.21
C ASN A 1032 -37.68 -12.09 14.39
N PRO A 1033 -37.71 -10.75 14.49
CA PRO A 1033 -36.78 -9.89 13.76
C PRO A 1033 -35.38 -9.80 14.40
N LYS A 1034 -35.20 -10.29 15.64
CA LYS A 1034 -33.98 -10.14 16.43
C LYS A 1034 -32.96 -11.25 16.13
N ALA A 1035 -31.69 -10.99 16.43
CA ALA A 1035 -30.57 -11.89 16.17
C ALA A 1035 -30.40 -13.03 17.21
N VAL A 1036 -31.23 -13.05 18.26
CA VAL A 1036 -31.33 -14.14 19.25
C VAL A 1036 -32.69 -14.85 19.15
N PRO A 1037 -32.77 -16.16 19.45
CA PRO A 1037 -34.05 -16.87 19.46
C PRO A 1037 -34.98 -16.28 20.53
N CYS A 1038 -36.29 -16.22 20.24
CA CYS A 1038 -37.27 -15.75 21.21
C CYS A 1038 -38.27 -16.86 21.57
N LYS A 1039 -38.58 -16.99 22.86
CA LYS A 1039 -39.64 -17.87 23.36
C LYS A 1039 -40.92 -17.06 23.49
N VAL A 1040 -41.95 -17.44 22.73
CA VAL A 1040 -43.27 -16.81 22.72
C VAL A 1040 -44.26 -17.66 23.48
N GLN A 1041 -44.99 -17.06 24.41
CA GLN A 1041 -46.12 -17.64 25.12
C GLN A 1041 -47.43 -17.03 24.62
N LEU A 1042 -48.36 -17.89 24.27
CA LEU A 1042 -49.64 -17.53 23.66
C LEU A 1042 -50.79 -17.86 24.61
N SER A 1043 -51.63 -16.88 24.87
CA SER A 1043 -52.82 -17.05 25.69
C SER A 1043 -54.03 -16.37 25.06
N ILE A 1044 -55.21 -16.87 25.40
CA ILE A 1044 -56.48 -16.22 25.08
C ILE A 1044 -57.15 -15.87 26.40
N LYS A 1045 -57.48 -14.59 26.58
CA LYS A 1045 -58.15 -14.06 27.77
C LYS A 1045 -59.58 -13.63 27.46
N PRO A 1046 -60.49 -13.69 28.43
CA PRO A 1046 -61.81 -13.06 28.30
C PRO A 1046 -61.64 -11.54 28.15
N ARG A 1047 -62.46 -10.93 27.31
CA ARG A 1047 -62.49 -9.48 27.10
C ARG A 1047 -63.03 -8.77 28.35
N GLU A 1048 -62.32 -7.76 28.83
CA GLU A 1048 -62.83 -6.93 29.93
C GLU A 1048 -64.16 -6.25 29.53
N GLY A 1049 -65.20 -6.44 30.35
CA GLY A 1049 -66.53 -5.88 30.12
C GLY A 1049 -67.46 -6.66 29.17
N SER A 1050 -67.14 -7.91 28.79
CA SER A 1050 -68.11 -8.73 28.03
C SER A 1050 -69.21 -9.34 28.93
N ASP A 1051 -70.47 -9.01 28.68
CA ASP A 1051 -71.63 -9.56 29.41
C ASP A 1051 -71.91 -11.07 29.17
N VAL A 1052 -71.18 -11.71 28.25
CA VAL A 1052 -71.37 -13.11 27.85
C VAL A 1052 -70.39 -14.03 28.60
N ALA A 1053 -70.90 -14.71 29.63
CA ALA A 1053 -70.12 -15.70 30.38
C ALA A 1053 -69.67 -16.88 29.50
N GLY A 1054 -68.38 -17.22 29.53
CA GLY A 1054 -67.80 -18.30 28.72
C GLY A 1054 -67.45 -17.93 27.28
N SER A 1055 -67.42 -16.63 26.94
CA SER A 1055 -67.08 -16.14 25.59
C SER A 1055 -65.67 -16.56 25.11
N SER A 1056 -64.69 -16.59 26.02
CA SER A 1056 -63.33 -17.07 25.74
C SER A 1056 -63.27 -18.56 25.38
N ASP A 1057 -64.19 -19.37 25.91
CA ASP A 1057 -64.17 -20.83 25.81
C ASP A 1057 -64.53 -21.33 24.39
N ALA A 1058 -64.89 -20.41 23.50
CA ALA A 1058 -65.07 -20.66 22.07
C ALA A 1058 -63.78 -20.49 21.26
N PHE A 1059 -62.69 -19.96 21.83
CA PHE A 1059 -61.43 -19.74 21.13
C PHE A 1059 -60.27 -20.57 21.72
N GLU A 1060 -59.47 -21.18 20.86
CA GLU A 1060 -58.28 -21.96 21.21
C GLU A 1060 -57.07 -21.46 20.39
N VAL A 1061 -55.87 -21.46 20.98
CA VAL A 1061 -54.60 -21.17 20.26
C VAL A 1061 -53.63 -22.34 20.42
N PHE A 1062 -52.97 -22.73 19.33
CA PHE A 1062 -52.00 -23.83 19.31
C PHE A 1062 -50.78 -23.50 18.42
N PRO A 1063 -49.54 -23.78 18.87
CA PRO A 1063 -49.18 -24.16 20.24
C PRO A 1063 -49.33 -22.97 21.22
N GLN A 1064 -49.46 -23.25 22.52
CA GLN A 1064 -49.48 -22.21 23.56
C GLN A 1064 -48.08 -21.68 23.92
N GLU A 1065 -47.03 -22.36 23.46
CA GLU A 1065 -45.64 -21.92 23.59
C GLU A 1065 -44.86 -22.36 22.36
N LEU A 1066 -44.00 -21.49 21.84
CA LEU A 1066 -43.08 -21.81 20.74
C LEU A 1066 -41.77 -21.03 20.88
N VAL A 1067 -40.70 -21.57 20.28
CA VAL A 1067 -39.43 -20.86 20.10
C VAL A 1067 -39.26 -20.53 18.63
N ILE A 1068 -38.99 -19.26 18.33
CA ILE A 1068 -38.74 -18.75 16.99
C ILE A 1068 -37.25 -18.42 16.89
N SER A 1069 -36.55 -19.05 15.95
CA SER A 1069 -35.12 -18.84 15.70
C SER A 1069 -34.83 -17.39 15.27
N PRO A 1070 -33.57 -16.91 15.36
CA PRO A 1070 -33.19 -15.60 14.84
C PRO A 1070 -33.63 -15.38 13.39
N HIS A 1071 -34.24 -14.23 13.10
CA HIS A 1071 -34.73 -13.85 11.76
C HIS A 1071 -35.69 -14.86 11.09
N ASP A 1072 -36.33 -15.73 11.88
CA ASP A 1072 -37.21 -16.81 11.40
C ASP A 1072 -38.69 -16.50 11.72
N SER A 1073 -39.60 -17.29 11.15
CA SER A 1073 -41.05 -17.18 11.41
C SER A 1073 -41.70 -18.54 11.68
N ARG A 1074 -42.78 -18.53 12.45
CA ARG A 1074 -43.56 -19.72 12.80
C ARG A 1074 -45.03 -19.42 12.69
N GLN A 1075 -45.79 -20.36 12.11
CA GLN A 1075 -47.24 -20.28 12.08
C GLN A 1075 -47.82 -20.79 13.41
N ILE A 1076 -48.84 -20.09 13.89
CA ILE A 1076 -49.70 -20.52 15.01
C ILE A 1076 -51.13 -20.66 14.49
N GLN A 1077 -51.91 -21.52 15.13
CA GLN A 1077 -53.29 -21.79 14.78
C GLN A 1077 -54.23 -21.19 15.81
N VAL A 1078 -55.12 -20.32 15.38
CA VAL A 1078 -56.20 -19.77 16.22
C VAL A 1078 -57.53 -20.34 15.72
N LYS A 1079 -58.24 -21.02 16.61
CA LYS A 1079 -59.46 -21.75 16.29
C LYS A 1079 -60.66 -21.16 17.02
N PHE A 1080 -61.75 -20.95 16.29
CA PHE A 1080 -63.03 -20.49 16.81
C PHE A 1080 -64.10 -21.59 16.66
N THR A 1081 -64.72 -22.00 17.76
CA THR A 1081 -65.76 -23.05 17.85
C THR A 1081 -66.95 -22.57 18.68
N PRO A 1082 -67.92 -21.85 18.10
CA PRO A 1082 -69.08 -21.36 18.83
C PRO A 1082 -69.95 -22.52 19.35
N ASN A 1083 -70.36 -22.43 20.61
CA ASN A 1083 -71.09 -23.48 21.34
C ASN A 1083 -72.56 -23.12 21.63
N HIS A 1084 -72.99 -21.90 21.31
CA HIS A 1084 -74.38 -21.43 21.28
C HIS A 1084 -74.52 -20.23 20.33
N LEU A 1085 -75.76 -19.79 20.07
CA LEU A 1085 -76.04 -18.67 19.17
C LEU A 1085 -75.80 -17.32 19.88
N ALA A 1086 -74.59 -16.77 19.73
CA ALA A 1086 -74.16 -15.49 20.30
C ALA A 1086 -72.97 -14.92 19.50
N SER A 1087 -72.68 -13.63 19.67
CA SER A 1087 -71.38 -13.06 19.27
C SER A 1087 -70.37 -13.28 20.39
N PHE A 1088 -69.22 -13.85 20.05
CA PHE A 1088 -68.13 -14.18 20.95
C PHE A 1088 -66.99 -13.18 20.75
N GLY A 1089 -66.40 -12.74 21.86
CA GLY A 1089 -65.19 -11.91 21.91
C GLY A 1089 -64.18 -12.43 22.95
N ALA A 1090 -62.90 -12.39 22.59
CA ALA A 1090 -61.76 -12.71 23.46
C ALA A 1090 -60.56 -11.84 23.05
N VAL A 1091 -59.47 -11.87 23.83
CA VAL A 1091 -58.20 -11.20 23.47
C VAL A 1091 -57.13 -12.26 23.32
N LEU A 1092 -56.43 -12.28 22.19
CA LEU A 1092 -55.21 -13.07 22.04
C LEU A 1092 -54.03 -12.22 22.48
N GLU A 1093 -53.16 -12.79 23.30
CA GLU A 1093 -51.87 -12.20 23.68
C GLU A 1093 -50.73 -13.14 23.31
N ALA A 1094 -49.72 -12.61 22.63
CA ALA A 1094 -48.43 -13.23 22.41
C ALA A 1094 -47.37 -12.44 23.20
N VAL A 1095 -46.79 -13.08 24.20
CA VAL A 1095 -45.81 -12.48 25.13
C VAL A 1095 -44.46 -13.14 24.92
N VAL A 1096 -43.38 -12.35 24.88
CA VAL A 1096 -41.99 -12.84 24.91
C VAL A 1096 -41.47 -12.59 26.33
N PRO A 1097 -41.46 -13.58 27.24
CA PRO A 1097 -41.15 -13.32 28.66
C PRO A 1097 -39.70 -12.87 28.91
N GLN A 1098 -38.80 -13.17 27.97
CA GLN A 1098 -37.40 -12.75 27.95
C GLN A 1098 -37.21 -11.32 27.39
N GLY A 1099 -38.21 -10.79 26.68
CA GLY A 1099 -38.13 -9.48 26.04
C GLY A 1099 -38.33 -8.36 27.05
N THR A 1100 -37.32 -7.53 27.27
CA THR A 1100 -37.44 -6.32 28.11
C THR A 1100 -37.92 -5.07 27.36
N ASP A 1101 -38.01 -5.13 26.03
CA ASP A 1101 -38.45 -4.04 25.16
C ASP A 1101 -39.98 -4.08 24.99
N PRO A 1102 -40.73 -3.08 25.51
CA PRO A 1102 -42.20 -3.03 25.40
C PRO A 1102 -42.72 -2.96 23.96
N SER A 1103 -41.88 -2.53 23.01
CA SER A 1103 -42.28 -2.43 21.61
C SER A 1103 -42.27 -3.77 20.88
N SER A 1104 -41.45 -4.74 21.30
CA SER A 1104 -41.29 -6.04 20.62
C SER A 1104 -41.60 -7.27 21.49
N ASN A 1105 -41.85 -7.11 22.80
CA ASN A 1105 -42.12 -8.24 23.70
C ASN A 1105 -43.60 -8.63 23.84
N TYR A 1106 -44.52 -7.86 23.26
CA TYR A 1106 -45.96 -8.03 23.49
C TYR A 1106 -46.79 -7.66 22.24
N LEU A 1107 -47.54 -8.64 21.72
CA LEU A 1107 -48.55 -8.46 20.69
C LEU A 1107 -49.92 -8.84 21.26
N SER A 1108 -50.94 -8.01 21.04
CA SER A 1108 -52.30 -8.28 21.52
C SER A 1108 -53.35 -7.69 20.60
N PHE A 1109 -54.40 -8.46 20.30
CA PHE A 1109 -55.55 -8.03 19.51
C PHE A 1109 -56.82 -8.80 19.91
N GLU A 1110 -58.00 -8.24 19.63
CA GLU A 1110 -59.28 -8.88 19.94
C GLU A 1110 -59.61 -9.96 18.90
N LEU A 1111 -60.04 -11.14 19.34
CA LEU A 1111 -60.69 -12.15 18.52
C LEU A 1111 -62.20 -11.96 18.60
N ARG A 1112 -62.90 -11.92 17.47
CA ARG A 1112 -64.37 -11.89 17.41
C ARG A 1112 -64.93 -12.94 16.45
N GLY A 1113 -66.11 -13.47 16.73
CA GLY A 1113 -66.81 -14.38 15.81
C GLY A 1113 -68.26 -14.62 16.22
N ASP A 1114 -69.12 -14.94 15.26
CA ASP A 1114 -70.56 -15.11 15.49
C ASP A 1114 -70.97 -16.58 15.43
N GLY A 1115 -71.56 -17.10 16.50
CA GLY A 1115 -72.25 -18.38 16.50
C GLY A 1115 -73.59 -18.26 15.79
N ALA A 1116 -73.73 -18.86 14.62
CA ALA A 1116 -74.93 -18.82 13.80
C ALA A 1116 -75.46 -20.23 13.45
N VAL A 1117 -76.73 -20.29 13.04
CA VAL A 1117 -77.34 -21.46 12.40
C VAL A 1117 -77.92 -21.05 11.03
N PRO A 1118 -78.03 -21.98 10.05
CA PRO A 1118 -78.68 -21.68 8.78
C PRO A 1118 -80.18 -21.46 9.00
N SER A 1119 -80.77 -20.46 8.33
CA SER A 1119 -82.19 -20.11 8.51
C SER A 1119 -82.87 -19.83 7.18
N VAL A 1120 -84.01 -20.47 6.92
CA VAL A 1120 -84.75 -20.34 5.67
C VAL A 1120 -86.24 -20.12 5.92
N SER A 1121 -86.76 -19.00 5.41
CA SER A 1121 -88.19 -18.73 5.36
C SER A 1121 -88.84 -19.28 4.08
N LEU A 1122 -90.13 -19.58 4.19
CA LEU A 1122 -90.98 -19.93 3.05
C LEU A 1122 -91.88 -18.75 2.69
N GLN A 1123 -91.82 -18.32 1.44
CA GLN A 1123 -92.62 -17.26 0.87
C GLN A 1123 -93.64 -17.85 -0.11
N GLY A 1124 -94.89 -17.39 -0.08
CA GLY A 1124 -95.96 -17.96 -0.90
C GLY A 1124 -97.35 -17.42 -0.52
N PRO A 1125 -98.45 -18.01 -1.02
CA PRO A 1125 -99.78 -17.69 -0.53
C PRO A 1125 -99.92 -18.05 0.95
N ARG A 1126 -100.81 -17.34 1.64
CA ARG A 1126 -101.07 -17.52 3.07
C ARG A 1126 -101.55 -18.95 3.35
N LEU A 1127 -100.83 -19.66 4.22
CA LEU A 1127 -101.23 -20.94 4.77
C LEU A 1127 -102.28 -20.73 5.88
N PHE A 1128 -103.13 -21.74 6.09
CA PHE A 1128 -104.25 -21.72 7.04
C PHE A 1128 -104.08 -22.81 8.12
N GLY A 1129 -105.00 -22.86 9.09
CA GLY A 1129 -104.94 -23.76 10.25
C GLY A 1129 -104.23 -23.15 11.46
N ASP A 1130 -104.41 -23.76 12.64
CA ASP A 1130 -103.94 -23.22 13.93
C ASP A 1130 -102.41 -23.12 14.05
N GLU A 1131 -101.67 -23.95 13.30
CA GLU A 1131 -100.20 -23.90 13.20
C GLU A 1131 -99.71 -23.30 11.86
N GLY A 1132 -100.61 -22.78 11.01
CA GLY A 1132 -100.25 -22.14 9.75
C GLY A 1132 -99.65 -23.08 8.69
N GLY A 1133 -100.08 -24.34 8.66
CA GLY A 1133 -99.50 -25.41 7.83
C GLY A 1133 -100.37 -25.93 6.68
N GLU A 1134 -101.61 -25.47 6.48
CA GLU A 1134 -102.50 -25.99 5.43
C GLU A 1134 -102.53 -25.12 4.17
N LEU A 1135 -102.38 -25.74 2.98
CA LEU A 1135 -102.56 -25.12 1.67
C LEU A 1135 -103.76 -25.76 0.95
N ASP A 1136 -104.93 -25.11 1.04
CA ASP A 1136 -106.11 -25.48 0.25
C ASP A 1136 -105.99 -24.99 -1.19
N MET A 1137 -105.90 -25.93 -2.14
CA MET A 1137 -105.86 -25.67 -3.58
C MET A 1137 -107.25 -25.64 -4.22
N GLY A 1138 -108.30 -25.75 -3.41
CA GLY A 1138 -109.70 -25.52 -3.76
C GLY A 1138 -110.40 -26.68 -4.46
N LYS A 1139 -111.65 -26.42 -4.84
CA LYS A 1139 -112.52 -27.37 -5.54
C LYS A 1139 -112.32 -27.28 -7.05
N LEU A 1140 -111.84 -28.36 -7.65
CA LEU A 1140 -111.38 -28.42 -9.04
C LEU A 1140 -112.09 -29.56 -9.79
N ALA A 1141 -112.46 -29.34 -11.05
CA ALA A 1141 -113.12 -30.36 -11.86
C ALA A 1141 -112.13 -31.49 -12.21
N LEU A 1142 -112.60 -32.74 -12.31
CA LEU A 1142 -111.74 -33.88 -12.64
C LEU A 1142 -110.92 -33.61 -13.92
N PHE A 1143 -109.66 -34.02 -13.89
CA PHE A 1143 -108.67 -33.84 -14.97
C PHE A 1143 -108.38 -32.37 -15.35
N ARG A 1144 -108.78 -31.37 -14.54
CA ARG A 1144 -108.21 -30.01 -14.60
C ARG A 1144 -106.98 -29.90 -13.70
N ARG A 1145 -106.18 -28.84 -13.86
CA ARG A 1145 -105.01 -28.56 -13.01
C ARG A 1145 -105.10 -27.17 -12.38
N ASN A 1146 -104.66 -27.04 -11.14
CA ASN A 1146 -104.40 -25.77 -10.46
C ASN A 1146 -102.92 -25.75 -10.02
N GLU A 1147 -102.28 -24.59 -10.04
CA GLU A 1147 -100.84 -24.43 -9.77
C GLU A 1147 -100.60 -23.21 -8.87
N VAL A 1148 -99.77 -23.39 -7.84
CA VAL A 1148 -99.39 -22.38 -6.86
C VAL A 1148 -97.87 -22.24 -6.85
N GLN A 1149 -97.36 -21.01 -6.83
CA GLN A 1149 -95.93 -20.72 -6.71
C GLN A 1149 -95.57 -20.40 -5.25
N MET A 1150 -94.43 -20.94 -4.81
CA MET A 1150 -93.81 -20.72 -3.52
C MET A 1150 -92.32 -20.43 -3.72
N ALA A 1151 -91.61 -19.94 -2.70
CA ALA A 1151 -90.17 -19.71 -2.74
C ALA A 1151 -89.51 -19.93 -1.38
N LEU A 1152 -88.35 -20.56 -1.38
CA LEU A 1152 -87.46 -20.66 -0.22
C LEU A 1152 -86.52 -19.46 -0.23
N ARG A 1153 -86.35 -18.76 0.89
CA ARG A 1153 -85.37 -17.66 1.04
C ARG A 1153 -84.50 -17.88 2.26
N ASN A 1154 -83.18 -17.84 2.08
CA ASN A 1154 -82.24 -17.85 3.20
C ASN A 1154 -82.18 -16.44 3.83
N ASP A 1155 -82.74 -16.28 5.02
CA ASP A 1155 -82.70 -15.05 5.79
C ASP A 1155 -81.61 -15.08 6.90
N GLY A 1156 -80.89 -16.21 7.03
CA GLY A 1156 -79.82 -16.42 8.01
C GLY A 1156 -78.46 -15.83 7.63
N LEU A 1157 -77.50 -15.91 8.57
CA LEU A 1157 -76.12 -15.44 8.36
C LEU A 1157 -75.23 -16.44 7.61
N LEU A 1158 -75.59 -17.73 7.63
CA LEU A 1158 -74.86 -18.82 6.98
C LEU A 1158 -75.54 -19.25 5.68
N PRO A 1159 -74.81 -19.79 4.69
CA PRO A 1159 -75.40 -20.55 3.58
C PRO A 1159 -76.25 -21.70 4.12
N ALA A 1160 -77.44 -21.89 3.55
CA ALA A 1160 -78.42 -22.87 4.03
C ALA A 1160 -78.76 -23.88 2.94
N THR A 1161 -78.79 -25.16 3.28
CA THR A 1161 -79.28 -26.23 2.40
C THR A 1161 -80.61 -26.74 2.90
N VAL A 1162 -81.63 -26.62 2.06
CA VAL A 1162 -83.00 -27.06 2.34
C VAL A 1162 -83.25 -28.35 1.60
N ARG A 1163 -83.72 -29.36 2.32
CA ARG A 1163 -84.24 -30.60 1.74
C ARG A 1163 -85.76 -30.49 1.62
N VAL A 1164 -86.29 -30.92 0.47
CA VAL A 1164 -87.73 -30.91 0.18
C VAL A 1164 -88.20 -32.35 0.02
N ASP A 1165 -88.92 -32.83 1.03
CA ASP A 1165 -89.43 -34.19 1.13
C ASP A 1165 -90.91 -34.23 0.73
N PHE A 1166 -91.22 -34.82 -0.43
CA PHE A 1166 -92.59 -35.00 -0.90
C PHE A 1166 -92.84 -36.45 -1.32
N ALA A 1167 -93.79 -37.11 -0.66
CA ALA A 1167 -94.19 -38.47 -1.02
C ALA A 1167 -94.98 -38.47 -2.34
N HIS A 1168 -94.80 -39.50 -3.18
CA HIS A 1168 -95.49 -39.59 -4.46
C HIS A 1168 -97.02 -39.59 -4.29
N SER A 1169 -97.68 -38.59 -4.89
CA SER A 1169 -99.13 -38.46 -4.91
C SER A 1169 -99.65 -38.53 -6.33
N GLN A 1170 -100.76 -39.24 -6.55
CA GLN A 1170 -101.44 -39.28 -7.85
C GLN A 1170 -102.16 -37.96 -8.18
N ASN A 1171 -102.44 -37.10 -7.20
CA ASN A 1171 -103.20 -35.87 -7.39
C ASN A 1171 -102.40 -34.59 -7.13
N PHE A 1172 -101.21 -34.68 -6.55
CA PHE A 1172 -100.35 -33.53 -6.27
C PHE A 1172 -98.95 -33.73 -6.87
N THR A 1173 -98.32 -32.66 -7.35
CA THR A 1173 -96.94 -32.68 -7.87
C THR A 1173 -96.20 -31.44 -7.42
N VAL A 1174 -95.02 -31.62 -6.81
CA VAL A 1174 -94.14 -30.52 -6.39
C VAL A 1174 -92.94 -30.45 -7.34
N ALA A 1175 -92.81 -29.32 -8.04
CA ALA A 1175 -91.73 -29.06 -8.99
C ALA A 1175 -90.57 -28.31 -8.30
N CYS A 1176 -89.92 -29.00 -7.37
CA CYS A 1176 -88.73 -28.53 -6.65
C CYS A 1176 -87.65 -29.63 -6.66
N PRO A 1177 -86.35 -29.32 -6.76
CA PRO A 1177 -85.29 -30.28 -6.45
C PRO A 1177 -85.42 -30.79 -5.01
N SER A 1178 -85.03 -32.04 -4.76
CA SER A 1178 -85.07 -32.64 -3.40
C SER A 1178 -84.08 -31.98 -2.42
N SER A 1179 -83.10 -31.22 -2.91
CA SER A 1179 -82.17 -30.43 -2.12
C SER A 1179 -81.85 -29.11 -2.83
N VAL A 1180 -81.88 -28.00 -2.10
CA VAL A 1180 -81.65 -26.64 -2.60
C VAL A 1180 -80.69 -25.92 -1.65
N SER A 1181 -79.50 -25.57 -2.14
CA SER A 1181 -78.58 -24.67 -1.43
C SER A 1181 -78.88 -23.22 -1.79
N LEU A 1182 -78.87 -22.34 -0.77
CA LEU A 1182 -79.13 -20.90 -0.87
C LEU A 1182 -78.06 -20.13 -0.09
N ASN A 1183 -77.40 -19.18 -0.75
CA ASN A 1183 -76.54 -18.21 -0.07
C ASN A 1183 -77.37 -17.20 0.74
N LYS A 1184 -76.74 -16.45 1.66
CA LYS A 1184 -77.41 -15.41 2.46
C LYS A 1184 -78.20 -14.45 1.56
N GLY A 1185 -79.50 -14.30 1.83
CA GLY A 1185 -80.43 -13.48 1.06
C GLY A 1185 -80.96 -14.09 -0.25
N GLU A 1186 -80.39 -15.20 -0.73
CA GLU A 1186 -80.80 -15.87 -1.97
C GLU A 1186 -82.22 -16.46 -1.81
N SER A 1187 -83.03 -16.36 -2.87
CA SER A 1187 -84.38 -16.90 -2.93
C SER A 1187 -84.56 -17.79 -4.15
N ARG A 1188 -85.18 -18.98 -3.99
CA ARG A 1188 -85.49 -19.89 -5.10
C ARG A 1188 -86.97 -20.29 -5.10
N SER A 1189 -87.65 -19.97 -6.21
CA SER A 1189 -89.05 -20.35 -6.43
C SER A 1189 -89.22 -21.81 -6.86
N PHE A 1190 -90.34 -22.41 -6.46
CA PHE A 1190 -90.83 -23.71 -6.91
C PHE A 1190 -92.37 -23.69 -7.05
N GLN A 1191 -92.95 -24.74 -7.65
CA GLN A 1191 -94.41 -24.81 -7.88
C GLN A 1191 -95.02 -26.08 -7.27
N VAL A 1192 -96.22 -25.92 -6.70
CA VAL A 1192 -97.09 -27.02 -6.25
C VAL A 1192 -98.30 -27.09 -7.18
N ARG A 1193 -98.60 -28.27 -7.72
CA ARG A 1193 -99.68 -28.53 -8.68
C ARG A 1193 -100.70 -29.51 -8.08
N PHE A 1194 -101.99 -29.20 -8.23
CA PHE A 1194 -103.10 -30.11 -7.94
C PHE A 1194 -103.81 -30.55 -9.24
N HIS A 1195 -104.08 -31.85 -9.37
CA HIS A 1195 -104.71 -32.48 -10.53
C HIS A 1195 -105.56 -33.69 -10.09
N PRO A 1196 -106.85 -33.50 -9.76
CA PRO A 1196 -107.71 -34.57 -9.24
C PRO A 1196 -108.18 -35.53 -10.33
N HIS A 1197 -108.00 -36.84 -10.07
CA HIS A 1197 -108.45 -37.93 -10.95
C HIS A 1197 -109.74 -38.62 -10.47
N ALA A 1198 -110.19 -38.36 -9.25
CA ALA A 1198 -111.39 -38.93 -8.65
C ALA A 1198 -112.19 -37.88 -7.85
N ILE A 1199 -113.48 -38.15 -7.61
CA ILE A 1199 -114.36 -37.27 -6.84
C ILE A 1199 -114.06 -37.41 -5.35
N GLY A 1200 -113.91 -36.29 -4.65
CA GLY A 1200 -113.69 -36.23 -3.20
C GLY A 1200 -112.52 -35.34 -2.80
N LYS A 1201 -112.38 -35.12 -1.49
CA LYS A 1201 -111.23 -34.43 -0.89
C LYS A 1201 -110.02 -35.36 -0.87
N VAL A 1202 -108.86 -34.82 -1.22
CA VAL A 1202 -107.56 -35.51 -1.16
C VAL A 1202 -106.53 -34.61 -0.48
N LYS A 1203 -105.68 -35.21 0.34
CA LYS A 1203 -104.61 -34.55 1.08
C LYS A 1203 -103.24 -35.17 0.74
N ALA A 1204 -102.17 -34.40 0.86
CA ALA A 1204 -100.78 -34.87 0.76
C ALA A 1204 -99.85 -33.94 1.55
N ASP A 1205 -98.80 -34.48 2.18
CA ASP A 1205 -97.90 -33.69 3.01
C ASP A 1205 -96.59 -33.36 2.28
N LEU A 1206 -96.12 -32.12 2.43
CA LEU A 1206 -94.88 -31.57 1.88
C LEU A 1206 -93.97 -31.14 3.04
N GLY A 1207 -92.89 -31.89 3.27
CA GLY A 1207 -91.86 -31.56 4.24
C GLY A 1207 -90.82 -30.60 3.65
N ILE A 1208 -90.50 -29.55 4.38
CA ILE A 1208 -89.36 -28.66 4.14
C ILE A 1208 -88.44 -28.81 5.37
N ARG A 1209 -87.16 -29.11 5.14
CA ARG A 1209 -86.21 -29.46 6.20
C ARG A 1209 -84.92 -28.66 6.04
N THR A 1210 -84.52 -27.89 7.04
CA THR A 1210 -83.29 -27.07 6.95
C THR A 1210 -82.11 -27.85 7.53
N LEU A 1211 -81.14 -28.21 6.67
CA LEU A 1211 -79.99 -29.00 7.09
C LEU A 1211 -79.15 -28.21 8.10
N GLY A 1212 -79.02 -28.75 9.31
CA GLY A 1212 -78.33 -28.08 10.43
C GLY A 1212 -79.20 -27.13 11.26
N ASN A 1213 -80.53 -27.07 11.02
CA ASN A 1213 -81.47 -26.35 11.86
C ASN A 1213 -82.86 -27.05 11.89
N PRO A 1214 -83.04 -28.09 12.71
CA PRO A 1214 -84.29 -28.86 12.77
C PRO A 1214 -85.46 -28.09 13.40
N PHE A 1215 -85.22 -26.91 14.00
CA PHE A 1215 -86.27 -26.07 14.58
C PHE A 1215 -87.10 -25.35 13.51
N GLU A 1216 -86.65 -25.34 12.25
CA GLU A 1216 -87.36 -24.77 11.10
C GLU A 1216 -88.00 -25.83 10.19
N ASP A 1217 -88.11 -27.08 10.65
CA ASP A 1217 -88.65 -28.20 9.87
C ASP A 1217 -90.18 -28.12 9.71
N VAL A 1218 -90.65 -27.35 8.72
CA VAL A 1218 -92.09 -27.15 8.43
C VAL A 1218 -92.68 -28.32 7.64
N THR A 1219 -93.85 -28.81 8.03
CA THR A 1219 -94.64 -29.76 7.22
C THR A 1219 -95.93 -29.09 6.77
N ILE A 1220 -96.16 -29.05 5.46
CA ILE A 1220 -97.30 -28.37 4.84
C ILE A 1220 -98.28 -29.41 4.33
N GLN A 1221 -99.51 -29.38 4.82
CA GLN A 1221 -100.58 -30.24 4.31
C GLN A 1221 -101.25 -29.58 3.12
N LEU A 1222 -101.12 -30.20 1.95
CA LEU A 1222 -101.82 -29.83 0.73
C LEU A 1222 -103.23 -30.44 0.75
N GLU A 1223 -104.28 -29.65 0.54
CA GLU A 1223 -105.65 -30.16 0.38
C GLU A 1223 -106.24 -29.69 -0.97
N GLY A 1224 -107.13 -30.50 -1.54
CA GLY A 1224 -107.94 -30.12 -2.71
C GLY A 1224 -109.10 -31.08 -2.92
N GLU A 1225 -110.18 -30.61 -3.58
CA GLU A 1225 -111.39 -31.41 -3.80
C GLU A 1225 -111.67 -31.63 -5.29
N GLY A 1226 -111.65 -32.89 -5.74
CA GLY A 1226 -112.09 -33.27 -7.07
C GLY A 1226 -113.61 -33.34 -7.17
N HIS A 1227 -114.20 -32.77 -8.23
CA HIS A 1227 -115.64 -32.88 -8.50
C HIS A 1227 -115.96 -33.13 -9.97
N SER A 1228 -117.13 -33.74 -10.21
CA SER A 1228 -117.71 -33.95 -11.54
C SER A 1228 -119.11 -33.35 -11.57
N ASN A 1229 -119.45 -32.68 -12.67
CA ASN A 1229 -120.80 -32.14 -12.90
C ASN A 1229 -121.57 -33.14 -13.77
N GLU A 1230 -122.79 -33.50 -13.37
CA GLU A 1230 -123.67 -34.32 -14.20
C GLU A 1230 -124.18 -33.50 -15.40
N VAL A 1231 -124.14 -34.08 -16.60
CA VAL A 1231 -124.66 -33.47 -17.83
C VAL A 1231 -125.60 -34.46 -18.51
N CYS A 1232 -126.86 -34.08 -18.65
CA CYS A 1232 -127.88 -34.87 -19.33
C CYS A 1232 -127.94 -34.47 -20.82
N TRP A 1233 -127.96 -35.45 -21.72
CA TRP A 1233 -128.08 -35.24 -23.17
C TRP A 1233 -129.20 -36.12 -23.74
N GLU A 1234 -130.08 -35.52 -24.54
CA GLU A 1234 -131.09 -36.19 -25.36
C GLU A 1234 -130.53 -36.38 -26.79
N LEU A 1235 -130.86 -37.49 -27.48
CA LEU A 1235 -129.99 -38.04 -28.53
C LEU A 1235 -130.72 -38.46 -29.82
N SER A 1236 -130.52 -37.66 -30.88
CA SER A 1236 -130.73 -37.97 -32.32
C SER A 1236 -130.16 -36.81 -33.15
N ASP A 1237 -129.46 -36.94 -34.29
CA ASP A 1237 -129.10 -38.12 -35.06
C ASP A 1237 -127.80 -37.88 -35.89
N VAL A 1238 -126.90 -38.87 -35.87
CA VAL A 1238 -126.17 -39.46 -37.02
C VAL A 1238 -125.50 -38.58 -38.13
N ARG A 1239 -124.19 -38.86 -38.31
CA ARG A 1239 -123.29 -38.78 -39.51
C ARG A 1239 -122.41 -37.55 -39.80
N ARG A 1240 -121.11 -37.79 -39.61
CA ARG A 1240 -119.95 -37.58 -40.55
C ARG A 1240 -120.20 -36.70 -41.79
N ALA A 1241 -119.36 -35.67 -41.99
CA ALA A 1241 -118.10 -35.77 -42.75
C ALA A 1241 -117.44 -34.39 -43.00
N GLY A 1242 -116.10 -34.32 -42.94
CA GLY A 1242 -115.23 -33.40 -43.69
C GLY A 1242 -115.33 -31.88 -43.42
N GLY A 1243 -114.22 -31.24 -43.04
CA GLY A 1243 -114.16 -29.77 -42.94
C GLY A 1243 -112.83 -29.24 -42.43
N VAL A 1244 -111.94 -28.89 -43.36
CA VAL A 1244 -110.67 -28.17 -43.12
C VAL A 1244 -110.93 -26.78 -42.53
N PHE A 1245 -110.19 -26.39 -41.48
CA PHE A 1245 -109.61 -25.05 -41.21
C PHE A 1245 -108.75 -25.17 -39.92
N GLY A 1246 -107.55 -24.60 -39.75
CA GLY A 1246 -106.71 -23.83 -40.67
C GLY A 1246 -106.39 -22.41 -40.20
N MET A 1247 -105.44 -22.22 -39.28
CA MET A 1247 -104.36 -21.20 -39.40
C MET A 1247 -103.30 -21.21 -38.27
N ARG A 1248 -102.03 -21.31 -38.69
CA ARG A 1248 -100.81 -20.56 -38.30
C ARG A 1248 -100.49 -20.26 -36.82
N GLY A 1249 -99.35 -20.78 -36.35
CA GLY A 1249 -98.72 -20.35 -35.09
C GLY A 1249 -97.33 -20.94 -34.75
N ARG A 1250 -96.32 -20.73 -35.61
CA ARG A 1250 -94.85 -20.70 -35.32
C ARG A 1250 -94.21 -21.80 -34.43
N LEU A 1251 -93.42 -22.68 -35.07
CA LEU A 1251 -92.48 -23.67 -34.50
C LEU A 1251 -91.39 -23.94 -35.58
N GLU A 1252 -90.09 -24.22 -35.36
CA GLU A 1252 -89.08 -24.02 -34.29
C GLU A 1252 -87.66 -24.04 -34.95
N PRO A 1253 -86.54 -23.65 -34.28
CA PRO A 1253 -85.20 -24.01 -34.74
C PRO A 1253 -84.97 -25.53 -34.62
N HIS A 1254 -84.41 -26.13 -35.65
CA HIS A 1254 -84.26 -27.58 -35.72
C HIS A 1254 -83.15 -28.11 -34.79
N ALA A 1255 -83.45 -29.19 -34.05
CA ALA A 1255 -82.43 -30.01 -33.40
C ALA A 1255 -81.69 -30.89 -34.41
N GLY A 1256 -80.44 -31.27 -34.11
CA GLY A 1256 -79.77 -32.37 -34.80
C GLY A 1256 -78.25 -32.35 -34.79
N LEU A 1257 -77.61 -32.83 -33.70
CA LEU A 1257 -76.93 -34.14 -33.73
C LEU A 1257 -76.47 -34.55 -32.32
N ARG A 1258 -77.14 -35.56 -31.75
CA ARG A 1258 -76.51 -36.54 -30.87
C ARG A 1258 -76.63 -37.89 -31.57
N ALA A 1259 -75.51 -38.42 -32.03
CA ALA A 1259 -75.34 -39.85 -32.20
C ALA A 1259 -74.62 -40.36 -30.92
N ALA A 1260 -74.75 -41.58 -30.44
CA ALA A 1260 -75.69 -42.69 -30.61
C ALA A 1260 -75.04 -43.84 -29.82
N LEU A 1261 -75.84 -44.74 -29.19
CA LEU A 1261 -75.37 -45.93 -28.44
C LEU A 1261 -74.64 -45.60 -27.11
N ALA A 1262 -74.70 -46.42 -26.05
CA ALA A 1262 -75.67 -47.41 -25.57
C ALA A 1262 -75.30 -47.70 -24.09
N GLY A 1263 -76.21 -47.99 -23.16
CA GLY A 1263 -77.67 -48.09 -23.23
C GLY A 1263 -78.27 -48.16 -21.82
#